data_AF-A0A1Y3EGW6-F1
#
_entry.id   AF-A0A1Y3EGW6-F1
#
_cell.length_a   1.000
_cell.length_b   1.000
_cell.length_c   1.000
_cell.angle_alpha   90.00
_cell.angle_beta   90.00
_cell.angle_gamma   90.00
#
_symmetry.space_group_name_H-M   'P 1'
#
loop_
_entity.id
_entity.type
_entity.pdbx_description
1 polymer ?
#
loop_
_entity_poly.entity_id
_entity_poly.type
_entity_poly.pdbx_seq_one_letter_code
_entity_poly.pdbx_strand_id
1 'polypeptide(L)'
;MFQGLFINGILGDRFDPRLVLAFGMWGSAITNFLFGTLTEWLQFYSTPFYMIIWIVNGFVQSAGWPAEVCIMANWFGRGGRGLILGLWSACASIGNIVGAELAALYTFLVNATLLFCGGFVIFFGLVSKPSQLCLPEPTEEEENVADDASSTTTDEEQDLLGSVTDVKKCNQQKSIPFFKAVLLPGVISYSIAFACLKLVNYSIFFWLPYYLTNNFGWPEHVADHISTWFDWGGIFGGIVGGLISDLIGKRTPVICTQLVFATVALFAYTKSPNDMIINALLMGVAGFFCSGPGNLISAAVSADLGRQKEVANNAQAMSTVTGIVDGTGSVGAAIGQLAIPHLQANLGWNSVFYLFICMTAVTVLCLLQLCIKECPVGIWSILLPVLFRLLVGHCPPPILVKPCVCTSDQSWNKPVDNFGQLFPSVVNVTCQHGKSWSRLRDALRPFRGGRYILHTLHLEKVHDAVTNGRAGGARGLFRNLHIGELLLHDCRLDRWRRDVFINSTVYAISIVGSKKISNRIFSRLVNLQEASFAYNQLSNLGSRGLRLGSGELMLLDLQHNQLSGVPRRALLGVGKLEILVLSYNKIHALFKEDFENLPNLLAVELSHNPIIRVAPDTFVPLRALKHVGLAGIGCSDLSAALRYVLERLVSLDISSTSSIELPFLVSVGNASLEALVAQVKSDLSASDLASLTKLVDLDIRGSRHFKLRHLSGTPSLSTVQRLDVSETALTPLTTLAMFPNAKTVFMNHNPTTVLSNRFVKTNSQIRVLHMRHCQIRQISAHAFRPLRDTLDELNLSHNKLRWLNWRALLPLTALRLVDLSYNEFRDRSYYIRGRRSHRLAFPLDRRILPSSVEELSLAGNGLHRVPVRCTGRLPELRRLNLAGNEIASVQLQFYSNAKLTELNLNNNRISRLHPKAFAALNNLRHLNLGWNPLLTIGAVEFPAQLRYLGLTHARLKRIDNVYLASLKHLHHLDLSFNGLKTIHASAVGTSSLPGSIVYLDLEGNPLDCSCKLLEFVDWLTVNAVTLSTSGTICYTPKSLRYLHPLRDLCWSSCQTDNGTSSTGGDNFRNRDSLHFCKPI
;
A
#
# COMPACT_ATOMS: atom_id res chain seq x y z
N MET A 1 5.87 12.64 33.50
CA MET A 1 5.77 12.70 32.02
C MET A 1 6.45 11.53 31.33
N PHE A 2 7.77 11.31 31.48
CA PHE A 2 8.49 10.25 30.74
C PHE A 2 7.95 8.82 30.94
N GLN A 3 7.66 8.39 32.18
CA GLN A 3 7.07 7.06 32.44
C GLN A 3 5.69 6.90 31.79
N GLY A 4 4.93 8.00 31.72
CA GLY A 4 3.63 8.04 31.09
C GLY A 4 3.72 7.89 29.57
N LEU A 5 4.72 8.44 28.89
CA LEU A 5 4.90 8.29 27.43
C LEU A 5 5.11 6.82 27.03
N PHE A 6 5.87 6.05 27.80
CA PHE A 6 6.04 4.62 27.56
C PHE A 6 4.74 3.83 27.80
N ILE A 7 4.04 4.11 28.91
CA ILE A 7 2.80 3.39 29.29
C ILE A 7 1.65 3.75 28.34
N ASN A 8 1.43 5.04 28.10
CA ASN A 8 0.37 5.51 27.22
C ASN A 8 0.66 5.18 25.74
N GLY A 9 1.93 5.07 25.35
CA GLY A 9 2.32 4.49 24.06
C GLY A 9 1.75 3.08 23.88
N ILE A 10 1.96 2.21 24.86
CA ILE A 10 1.40 0.84 24.87
C ILE A 10 -0.13 0.85 24.90
N LEU A 11 -0.74 1.74 25.71
CA LEU A 11 -2.19 1.86 25.79
C LEU A 11 -2.80 2.32 24.46
N GLY A 12 -2.14 3.22 23.73
CA GLY A 12 -2.60 3.70 22.42
C GLY A 12 -2.57 2.66 21.30
N ASP A 13 -1.77 1.58 21.44
CA ASP A 13 -1.83 0.43 20.52
C ASP A 13 -2.80 -0.67 21.00
N ARG A 14 -3.16 -0.69 22.31
CA ARG A 14 -4.09 -1.67 22.89
C ARG A 14 -5.55 -1.23 22.84
N PHE A 15 -5.80 0.07 22.98
CA PHE A 15 -7.11 0.69 22.95
C PHE A 15 -7.24 1.60 21.73
N ASP A 16 -8.45 2.05 21.40
CA ASP A 16 -8.62 3.04 20.34
C ASP A 16 -7.88 4.33 20.73
N PRO A 17 -6.91 4.82 19.93
CA PRO A 17 -6.12 6.00 20.27
C PRO A 17 -6.99 7.25 20.47
N ARG A 18 -8.19 7.30 19.87
CA ARG A 18 -9.19 8.35 20.15
C ARG A 18 -9.57 8.40 21.63
N LEU A 19 -9.80 7.24 22.26
CA LEU A 19 -10.21 7.16 23.66
C LEU A 19 -9.05 7.55 24.57
N VAL A 20 -7.85 7.04 24.29
CA VAL A 20 -6.63 7.36 25.05
C VAL A 20 -6.37 8.87 25.03
N LEU A 21 -6.52 9.51 23.87
CA LEU A 21 -6.39 10.96 23.70
C LEU A 21 -7.47 11.73 24.47
N ALA A 22 -8.76 11.37 24.32
CA ALA A 22 -9.87 12.05 24.99
C ALA A 22 -9.76 11.98 26.53
N PHE A 23 -9.48 10.80 27.09
CA PHE A 23 -9.29 10.65 28.54
C PHE A 23 -8.02 11.37 29.03
N GLY A 24 -6.95 11.39 28.23
CA GLY A 24 -5.76 12.20 28.51
C GLY A 24 -6.07 13.69 28.60
N MET A 25 -6.88 14.23 27.67
CA MET A 25 -7.29 15.63 27.67
C MET A 25 -8.18 15.98 28.87
N TRP A 26 -9.17 15.16 29.20
CA TRP A 26 -10.01 15.39 30.40
C TRP A 26 -9.20 15.29 31.69
N GLY A 27 -8.31 14.30 31.80
CA GLY A 27 -7.39 14.20 32.93
C GLY A 27 -6.53 15.46 33.07
N SER A 28 -5.96 15.94 31.95
CA SER A 28 -5.14 17.16 31.91
C SER A 28 -5.92 18.42 32.26
N ALA A 29 -7.20 18.50 31.86
CA ALA A 29 -8.08 19.61 32.22
C ALA A 29 -8.33 19.64 33.73
N ILE A 30 -8.63 18.49 34.33
CA ILE A 30 -8.87 18.36 35.77
C ILE A 30 -7.59 18.73 36.53
N THR A 31 -6.44 18.16 36.15
CA THR A 31 -5.18 18.45 36.86
C THR A 31 -4.74 19.90 36.71
N ASN A 32 -4.92 20.55 35.55
CA ASN A 32 -4.62 21.98 35.40
C ASN A 32 -5.57 22.85 36.24
N PHE A 33 -6.86 22.51 36.29
CA PHE A 33 -7.82 23.22 37.14
C PHE A 33 -7.47 23.09 38.63
N LEU A 34 -7.13 21.88 39.08
CA LEU A 34 -6.71 21.61 40.46
C LEU A 34 -5.40 22.31 40.81
N PHE A 35 -4.44 22.35 39.89
CA PHE A 35 -3.10 22.89 40.11
C PHE A 35 -3.07 24.42 40.17
N GLY A 36 -3.81 25.09 39.29
CA GLY A 36 -3.79 26.55 39.18
C GLY A 36 -5.00 27.23 39.79
N THR A 37 -6.19 26.93 39.27
CA THR A 37 -7.40 27.70 39.60
C THR A 37 -7.95 27.39 40.99
N LEU A 38 -8.03 26.11 41.35
CA LEU A 38 -8.65 25.70 42.61
C LEU A 38 -7.80 26.07 43.83
N THR A 39 -6.49 25.87 43.76
CA THR A 39 -5.54 26.23 44.82
C THR A 39 -5.52 27.73 45.08
N GLU A 40 -5.57 28.53 44.01
CA GLU A 40 -5.68 29.99 44.12
C GLU A 40 -7.03 30.40 44.74
N TRP A 41 -8.15 29.84 44.29
CA TRP A 41 -9.47 30.19 44.84
C TRP A 41 -9.65 29.78 46.30
N LEU A 42 -9.10 28.62 46.69
CA LEU A 42 -9.16 28.12 48.06
C LEU A 42 -8.00 28.59 48.94
N GLN A 43 -7.05 29.33 48.36
CA GLN A 43 -5.82 29.78 49.03
C GLN A 43 -5.09 28.62 49.75
N PHE A 44 -5.01 27.47 49.08
CA PHE A 44 -4.41 26.24 49.59
C PHE A 44 -3.09 25.95 48.90
N TYR A 45 -1.99 25.99 49.67
CA TYR A 45 -0.64 25.78 49.14
C TYR A 45 0.08 24.68 49.92
N SER A 46 0.12 23.48 49.37
CA SER A 46 0.74 22.31 50.01
C SER A 46 1.75 21.66 49.07
N THR A 47 3.02 21.60 49.49
CA THR A 47 4.12 21.02 48.69
C THR A 47 3.85 19.57 48.29
N PRO A 48 3.43 18.66 49.20
CA PRO A 48 3.06 17.29 48.80
C PRO A 48 1.93 17.25 47.78
N PHE A 49 0.92 18.11 47.92
CA PHE A 49 -0.19 18.18 46.99
C PHE A 49 0.27 18.61 45.59
N TYR A 50 1.06 19.68 45.50
CA TYR A 50 1.62 20.15 44.22
C TYR A 50 2.50 19.10 43.56
N MET A 51 3.35 18.40 44.31
CA MET A 51 4.17 17.31 43.77
C MET A 51 3.32 16.17 43.19
N ILE A 52 2.28 15.74 43.92
CA ILE A 52 1.38 14.66 43.46
C ILE A 52 0.64 15.10 42.20
N ILE A 53 -0.01 16.27 42.23
CA ILE A 53 -0.77 16.78 41.09
C ILE A 53 0.15 16.99 39.88
N TRP A 54 1.39 17.45 40.06
CA TRP A 54 2.32 17.62 38.96
C TRP A 54 2.76 16.29 38.33
N ILE A 55 2.97 15.24 39.14
CA ILE A 55 3.24 13.88 38.64
C ILE A 55 2.04 13.35 37.85
N VAL A 56 0.83 13.47 38.40
CA VAL A 56 -0.40 13.02 37.74
C VAL A 56 -0.64 13.80 36.45
N ASN A 57 -0.48 15.14 36.47
CA ASN A 57 -0.59 16.01 35.29
C ASN A 57 0.36 15.55 34.19
N GLY A 58 1.64 15.33 34.53
CA GLY A 58 2.63 14.83 33.57
C GLY A 58 2.30 13.42 33.05
N PHE A 59 1.64 12.56 33.82
CA PHE A 59 1.21 11.24 33.37
C PHE A 59 0.04 11.35 32.39
N VAL A 60 -1.01 12.12 32.70
CA VAL A 60 -2.19 12.24 31.82
C VAL A 60 -1.89 13.01 30.52
N GLN A 61 -1.03 14.04 30.56
CA GLN A 61 -0.62 14.79 29.37
C GLN A 61 0.18 13.94 28.38
N SER A 62 0.93 12.95 28.88
CA SER A 62 1.75 12.08 28.03
C SER A 62 0.95 11.15 27.11
N ALA A 63 -0.37 11.05 27.28
CA ALA A 63 -1.24 10.29 26.38
C ALA A 63 -1.44 10.98 25.02
N GLY A 64 -1.19 12.29 24.92
CA GLY A 64 -1.48 13.09 23.75
C GLY A 64 -0.67 12.68 22.52
N TRP A 65 0.65 12.90 22.58
CA TRP A 65 1.52 12.80 21.42
C TRP A 65 1.57 11.40 20.78
N PRO A 66 1.73 10.28 21.52
CA PRO A 66 1.74 8.94 20.91
C PRO A 66 0.43 8.59 20.20
N ALA A 67 -0.71 9.00 20.76
CA ALA A 67 -2.03 8.77 20.17
C ALA A 67 -2.23 9.62 18.90
N GLU A 68 -1.83 10.89 18.91
CA GLU A 68 -1.93 11.79 17.76
C GLU A 68 -1.09 11.31 16.57
N VAL A 69 0.18 10.95 16.79
CA VAL A 69 1.05 10.43 15.73
C VAL A 69 0.51 9.12 15.18
N CYS A 70 -0.03 8.24 16.04
CA CYS A 70 -0.68 6.99 15.59
C CYS A 70 -1.88 7.27 14.68
N ILE A 71 -2.77 8.20 15.06
CA ILE A 71 -3.93 8.59 14.25
C ILE A 71 -3.48 9.18 12.92
N MET A 72 -2.52 10.11 12.93
CA MET A 72 -2.02 10.70 11.69
C MET A 72 -1.33 9.68 10.78
N ALA A 73 -0.53 8.79 11.35
CA ALA A 73 0.09 7.70 10.60
C ALA A 73 -0.95 6.77 9.98
N ASN A 74 -2.08 6.51 10.64
CA ASN A 74 -3.16 5.68 10.09
C ASN A 74 -3.77 6.26 8.81
N TRP A 75 -3.91 7.59 8.74
CA TRP A 75 -4.57 8.29 7.65
C TRP A 75 -3.68 8.56 6.43
N PHE A 76 -2.37 8.63 6.59
CA PHE A 76 -1.44 9.02 5.52
C PHE A 76 -0.42 7.93 5.17
N GLY A 77 -0.31 7.57 3.88
CA GLY A 77 0.67 6.61 3.33
C GLY A 77 2.11 7.10 3.39
N ARG A 78 3.11 6.37 2.85
CA ARG A 78 4.52 6.83 2.87
C ARG A 78 4.76 8.06 1.96
N GLY A 79 4.09 8.14 0.82
CA GLY A 79 4.17 9.27 -0.10
C GLY A 79 3.53 10.54 0.50
N GLY A 80 4.33 11.57 0.76
CA GLY A 80 3.86 12.87 1.30
C GLY A 80 3.70 12.94 2.82
N ARG A 81 4.10 11.89 3.55
CA ARG A 81 3.97 11.84 5.02
C ARG A 81 4.85 12.86 5.73
N GLY A 82 6.05 13.12 5.20
CA GLY A 82 7.03 14.01 5.83
C GLY A 82 6.52 15.43 5.89
N LEU A 83 5.95 15.94 4.80
CA LEU A 83 5.32 17.26 4.73
C LEU A 83 4.15 17.37 5.71
N ILE A 84 3.24 16.38 5.72
CA ILE A 84 2.03 16.42 6.54
C ILE A 84 2.37 16.35 8.03
N LEU A 85 3.24 15.41 8.43
CA LEU A 85 3.66 15.29 9.83
C LEU A 85 4.60 16.43 10.24
N GLY A 86 5.38 16.99 9.31
CA GLY A 86 6.14 18.23 9.52
C GLY A 86 5.22 19.41 9.82
N LEU A 87 4.15 19.60 9.04
CA LEU A 87 3.13 20.62 9.28
C LEU A 87 2.37 20.36 10.58
N TRP A 88 2.01 19.11 10.88
CA TRP A 88 1.30 18.77 12.12
C TRP A 88 2.16 19.07 13.34
N SER A 89 3.44 18.68 13.32
CA SER A 89 4.38 18.91 14.42
C SER A 89 4.65 20.38 14.74
N ALA A 90 4.31 21.31 13.82
CA ALA A 90 4.33 22.73 14.09
C ALA A 90 3.39 23.14 15.24
N CYS A 91 2.41 22.32 15.60
CA CYS A 91 1.50 22.58 16.72
C CYS A 91 2.23 22.78 18.05
N ALA A 92 3.34 22.09 18.28
CA ALA A 92 4.15 22.24 19.49
C ALA A 92 4.81 23.63 19.56
N SER A 93 5.44 24.05 18.47
CA SER A 93 6.05 25.39 18.36
C SER A 93 5.01 26.51 18.40
N ILE A 94 3.83 26.33 17.77
CA ILE A 94 2.71 27.28 17.91
C ILE A 94 2.26 27.36 19.37
N GLY A 95 2.14 26.22 20.06
CA GLY A 95 1.81 26.16 21.47
C GLY A 95 2.83 26.88 22.36
N ASN A 96 4.12 26.76 22.06
CA ASN A 96 5.18 27.50 22.75
C ASN A 96 5.05 29.01 22.56
N ILE A 97 4.83 29.47 21.32
CA ILE A 97 4.66 30.89 20.99
C ILE A 97 3.42 31.45 21.70
N VAL A 98 2.27 30.80 21.53
CA VAL A 98 1.02 31.21 22.17
C VAL A 98 1.12 31.14 23.69
N GLY A 99 1.81 30.14 24.24
CA GLY A 99 2.05 29.98 25.67
C GLY A 99 2.89 31.11 26.26
N ALA A 100 3.97 31.50 25.57
CA ALA A 100 4.82 32.63 25.97
C ALA A 100 4.04 33.95 26.00
N GLU A 101 3.18 34.19 25.01
CA GLU A 101 2.35 35.40 24.92
C GLU A 101 1.16 35.40 25.92
N LEU A 102 0.54 34.25 26.17
CA LEU A 102 -0.63 34.12 27.04
C LEU A 102 -0.29 34.01 28.52
N ALA A 103 0.95 33.69 28.91
CA ALA A 103 1.39 33.53 30.30
C ALA A 103 0.98 34.68 31.23
N ALA A 104 0.70 35.87 30.68
CA ALA A 104 0.25 37.07 31.38
C ALA A 104 -1.26 37.12 31.76
N LEU A 105 -2.12 36.19 31.29
CA LEU A 105 -3.60 36.31 31.40
C LEU A 105 -4.26 35.02 31.93
N TYR A 106 -4.54 34.91 33.23
CA TYR A 106 -5.36 33.87 33.91
C TYR A 106 -5.41 32.48 33.23
N THR A 107 -4.24 31.92 32.94
CA THR A 107 -4.04 30.88 31.91
C THR A 107 -4.60 29.51 32.27
N PHE A 108 -4.60 29.14 33.55
CA PHE A 108 -4.96 27.77 33.95
C PHE A 108 -6.44 27.44 33.74
N LEU A 109 -7.36 28.38 34.01
CA LEU A 109 -8.80 28.15 33.83
C LEU A 109 -9.16 28.06 32.35
N VAL A 110 -8.61 28.96 31.53
CA VAL A 110 -8.80 28.96 30.07
C VAL A 110 -8.26 27.66 29.46
N ASN A 111 -7.03 27.26 29.83
CA ASN A 111 -6.43 26.02 29.35
C ASN A 111 -7.23 24.78 29.78
N ALA A 112 -7.70 24.73 31.04
CA ALA A 112 -8.52 23.63 31.52
C ALA A 112 -9.85 23.52 30.77
N THR A 113 -10.49 24.66 30.48
CA THR A 113 -11.77 24.70 29.74
C THR A 113 -11.59 24.25 28.29
N LEU A 114 -10.55 24.74 27.61
CA LEU A 114 -10.24 24.35 26.24
C LEU A 114 -9.92 22.85 26.13
N LEU A 115 -9.12 22.31 27.05
CA LEU A 115 -8.82 20.87 27.09
C LEU A 115 -10.08 20.03 27.37
N PHE A 116 -10.95 20.49 28.27
CA PHE A 116 -12.17 19.78 28.59
C PHE A 116 -13.14 19.72 27.40
N CYS A 117 -13.39 20.86 26.75
CA CYS A 117 -14.21 20.94 25.55
C CYS A 117 -13.60 20.19 24.37
N GLY A 118 -12.27 20.30 24.16
CA GLY A 118 -11.55 19.55 23.13
C GLY A 118 -11.67 18.04 23.30
N GLY A 119 -11.62 17.55 24.55
CA GLY A 119 -11.85 16.13 24.86
C GLY A 119 -13.21 15.62 24.38
N PHE A 120 -14.28 16.43 24.50
CA PHE A 120 -15.60 16.08 23.94
C PHE A 120 -15.60 16.02 22.42
N VAL A 121 -14.96 17.00 21.75
CA VAL A 121 -14.86 17.03 20.29
C VAL A 121 -14.14 15.79 19.77
N ILE A 122 -13.02 15.41 20.41
CA ILE A 122 -12.28 14.19 20.04
C ILE A 122 -13.09 12.94 20.37
N PHE A 123 -13.69 12.88 21.56
CA PHE A 123 -14.45 11.71 21.99
C PHE A 123 -15.65 11.41 21.10
N PHE A 124 -16.29 12.40 20.46
CA PHE A 124 -17.44 12.20 19.58
C PHE A 124 -17.13 12.29 18.08
N GLY A 125 -16.17 13.13 17.68
CA GLY A 125 -15.95 13.51 16.28
C GLY A 125 -14.72 12.93 15.60
N LEU A 126 -13.72 12.43 16.34
CA LEU A 126 -12.46 11.99 15.73
C LEU A 126 -12.54 10.57 15.19
N VAL A 127 -12.19 10.37 13.92
CA VAL A 127 -12.08 9.05 13.30
C VAL A 127 -10.61 8.63 13.31
N SER A 128 -10.26 7.54 14.00
CA SER A 128 -8.87 7.16 14.27
C SER A 128 -8.20 6.34 13.16
N LYS A 129 -8.98 5.67 12.31
CA LYS A 129 -8.48 4.87 11.17
C LYS A 129 -9.40 4.99 9.95
N PRO A 130 -8.88 4.99 8.70
CA PRO A 130 -9.69 5.00 7.48
C PRO A 130 -10.67 3.82 7.38
N SER A 131 -10.28 2.66 7.92
CA SER A 131 -11.10 1.45 7.98
C SER A 131 -12.38 1.61 8.81
N GLN A 132 -12.44 2.56 9.75
CA GLN A 132 -13.68 2.92 10.45
C GLN A 132 -14.72 3.56 9.52
N LEU A 133 -14.27 4.17 8.42
CA LEU A 133 -15.09 4.71 7.34
C LEU A 133 -15.11 3.79 6.11
N CYS A 134 -14.70 2.52 6.24
CA CYS A 134 -14.60 1.57 5.12
C CYS A 134 -13.66 2.03 3.98
N LEU A 135 -12.78 3.01 4.23
CA LEU A 135 -11.74 3.38 3.28
C LEU A 135 -10.57 2.38 3.39
N PRO A 136 -9.96 1.98 2.27
CA PRO A 136 -8.78 1.12 2.30
C PRO A 136 -7.67 1.81 3.08
N GLU A 137 -6.97 1.06 3.95
CA GLU A 137 -5.75 1.56 4.56
C GLU A 137 -4.71 1.79 3.46
N PRO A 138 -3.97 2.91 3.46
CA PRO A 138 -2.96 3.17 2.43
C PRO A 138 -1.91 2.06 2.47
N THR A 139 -1.93 1.17 1.47
CA THR A 139 -1.00 0.03 1.36
C THR A 139 0.33 0.47 0.74
N GLU A 140 1.42 -0.21 1.11
CA GLU A 140 2.77 0.07 0.59
C GLU A 140 2.96 -0.31 -0.90
N GLU A 141 1.92 -0.83 -1.58
CA GLU A 141 2.01 -1.46 -2.90
C GLU A 141 1.35 -0.67 -4.05
N GLU A 142 0.67 0.44 -3.79
CA GLU A 142 0.00 1.22 -4.85
C GLU A 142 0.95 1.96 -5.81
N GLU A 143 2.27 1.98 -5.57
CA GLU A 143 3.24 2.63 -6.46
C GLU A 143 3.89 1.72 -7.51
N ASN A 144 3.74 0.38 -7.43
CA ASN A 144 4.41 -0.55 -8.36
C ASN A 144 3.47 -1.26 -9.36
N VAL A 145 2.15 -1.01 -9.32
CA VAL A 145 1.17 -1.68 -10.21
C VAL A 145 0.98 -0.93 -11.55
N ALA A 146 1.66 0.20 -11.75
CA ALA A 146 1.51 0.99 -12.97
C ALA A 146 2.35 0.51 -14.17
N ASP A 147 3.33 -0.38 -13.99
CA ASP A 147 4.34 -0.68 -15.03
C ASP A 147 4.25 -2.07 -15.71
N ASP A 148 3.36 -2.98 -15.30
CA ASP A 148 3.30 -4.36 -15.86
C ASP A 148 1.99 -4.70 -16.61
N ALA A 149 1.20 -3.70 -17.02
CA ALA A 149 -0.01 -3.91 -17.80
C ALA A 149 0.16 -3.48 -19.28
N SER A 150 1.05 -4.14 -20.03
CA SER A 150 0.92 -4.18 -21.50
C SER A 150 1.57 -5.44 -22.10
N SER A 151 0.85 -6.08 -23.04
CA SER A 151 1.10 -7.37 -23.71
C SER A 151 0.66 -8.60 -22.88
N THR A 152 -0.49 -9.23 -23.12
CA THR A 152 -0.97 -9.79 -24.39
C THR A 152 -2.46 -10.12 -24.26
N THR A 153 -3.28 -9.63 -25.20
CA THR A 153 -4.64 -10.11 -25.43
C THR A 153 -4.60 -11.23 -26.46
N THR A 154 -5.09 -12.42 -26.10
CA THR A 154 -5.95 -13.28 -26.95
C THR A 154 -6.45 -14.46 -26.14
N ASP A 155 -7.78 -14.61 -26.13
CA ASP A 155 -8.54 -15.85 -25.93
C ASP A 155 -8.41 -16.59 -24.59
N GLU A 156 -9.12 -16.10 -23.55
CA GLU A 156 -9.70 -16.94 -22.47
C GLU A 156 -10.73 -16.15 -21.62
N GLU A 157 -11.63 -15.39 -22.26
CA GLU A 157 -12.77 -14.76 -21.55
C GLU A 157 -13.94 -15.74 -21.43
N GLN A 158 -13.79 -16.76 -20.57
CA GLN A 158 -14.95 -17.47 -20.01
C GLN A 158 -14.80 -18.22 -18.68
N ASP A 159 -13.65 -18.22 -17.98
CA ASP A 159 -13.48 -19.06 -16.77
C ASP A 159 -12.87 -18.43 -15.50
N LEU A 160 -12.75 -17.09 -15.38
CA LEU A 160 -12.20 -16.44 -14.16
C LEU A 160 -13.18 -15.56 -13.38
N LEU A 161 -14.44 -15.98 -13.28
CA LEU A 161 -15.44 -15.33 -12.42
C LEU A 161 -15.72 -16.12 -11.12
N GLY A 162 -14.70 -16.74 -10.53
CA GLY A 162 -14.85 -17.64 -9.38
C GLY A 162 -13.63 -17.77 -8.48
N SER A 163 -13.02 -16.68 -8.00
CA SER A 163 -12.06 -16.76 -6.87
C SER A 163 -11.77 -15.45 -6.13
N VAL A 164 -12.67 -14.46 -6.15
CA VAL A 164 -12.52 -13.27 -5.29
C VAL A 164 -13.44 -13.40 -4.07
N THR A 165 -13.12 -14.38 -3.22
CA THR A 165 -13.69 -14.50 -1.87
C THR A 165 -12.61 -14.56 -0.79
N ASP A 166 -11.57 -13.72 -0.90
CA ASP A 166 -10.78 -13.37 0.28
C ASP A 166 -11.39 -12.14 0.95
N VAL A 167 -12.28 -12.37 1.92
CA VAL A 167 -12.35 -11.41 3.02
C VAL A 167 -11.10 -11.60 3.83
N LYS A 168 -10.28 -10.55 3.86
CA LYS A 168 -9.40 -10.32 4.98
C LYS A 168 -10.28 -10.33 6.24
N LYS A 169 -10.25 -11.46 6.96
CA LYS A 169 -10.66 -11.54 8.36
C LYS A 169 -10.09 -10.31 9.06
N CYS A 170 -10.95 -9.50 9.69
CA CYS A 170 -10.51 -8.56 10.72
C CYS A 170 -9.94 -9.39 11.88
N ASN A 171 -8.69 -9.85 11.74
CA ASN A 171 -7.92 -10.37 12.86
C ASN A 171 -7.79 -9.23 13.88
N GLN A 172 -8.23 -9.47 15.10
CA GLN A 172 -7.87 -8.62 16.23
C GLN A 172 -6.34 -8.57 16.32
N GLN A 173 -5.83 -7.39 16.00
CA GLN A 173 -4.42 -7.06 15.83
C GLN A 173 -3.74 -7.14 17.21
N LYS A 174 -2.80 -8.09 17.40
CA LYS A 174 -2.22 -8.41 18.71
C LYS A 174 -1.04 -7.48 19.03
N SER A 175 -1.22 -6.47 19.90
CA SER A 175 -0.19 -5.46 20.25
C SER A 175 1.21 -6.07 20.51
N ILE A 176 2.26 -5.46 19.96
CA ILE A 176 3.67 -5.87 20.18
C ILE A 176 4.09 -5.57 21.64
N PRO A 177 4.82 -6.49 22.30
CA PRO A 177 5.39 -6.22 23.63
C PRO A 177 6.50 -5.15 23.57
N PHE A 178 6.56 -4.28 24.57
CA PHE A 178 7.47 -3.13 24.67
C PHE A 178 8.93 -3.43 24.30
N PHE A 179 9.53 -4.50 24.85
CA PHE A 179 10.92 -4.84 24.58
C PHE A 179 11.18 -5.21 23.11
N LYS A 180 10.20 -5.82 22.43
CA LYS A 180 10.30 -6.11 21.01
C LYS A 180 10.21 -4.84 20.17
N ALA A 181 9.43 -3.84 20.60
CA ALA A 181 9.36 -2.53 19.96
C ALA A 181 10.66 -1.72 20.11
N VAL A 182 11.33 -1.81 21.26
CA VAL A 182 12.65 -1.16 21.48
C VAL A 182 13.72 -1.74 20.54
N LEU A 183 13.68 -3.04 20.28
CA LEU A 183 14.66 -3.73 19.44
C LEU A 183 14.42 -3.59 17.93
N LEU A 184 13.39 -2.84 17.52
CA LEU A 184 13.15 -2.58 16.09
C LEU A 184 14.29 -1.76 15.47
N PRO A 185 14.69 -2.05 14.22
CA PRO A 185 15.76 -1.35 13.55
C PRO A 185 15.53 0.16 13.47
N GLY A 186 16.51 0.91 14.00
CA GLY A 186 16.49 2.37 13.99
C GLY A 186 15.85 3.02 15.22
N VAL A 187 15.01 2.31 16.00
CA VAL A 187 14.35 2.89 17.20
C VAL A 187 15.39 3.37 18.21
N ILE A 188 16.37 2.54 18.58
CA ILE A 188 17.41 2.94 19.56
C ILE A 188 18.22 4.15 19.06
N SER A 189 18.65 4.14 17.79
CA SER A 189 19.45 5.23 17.21
C SER A 189 18.69 6.55 17.20
N TYR A 190 17.42 6.54 16.78
CA TYR A 190 16.57 7.73 16.77
C TYR A 190 16.18 8.17 18.18
N SER A 191 15.91 7.24 19.12
CA SER A 191 15.61 7.57 20.52
C SER A 191 16.75 8.29 21.23
N ILE A 192 17.99 7.82 21.07
CA ILE A 192 19.17 8.46 21.69
C ILE A 192 19.47 9.80 21.00
N ALA A 193 19.44 9.83 19.66
CA ALA A 193 19.61 11.07 18.91
C ALA A 193 18.57 12.13 19.32
N PHE A 194 17.30 11.73 19.44
CA PHE A 194 16.23 12.62 19.87
C PHE A 194 16.36 13.04 21.34
N ALA A 195 16.92 12.22 22.23
CA ALA A 195 17.24 12.63 23.60
C ALA A 195 18.26 13.78 23.63
N CYS A 196 19.34 13.67 22.86
CA CYS A 196 20.33 14.74 22.74
C CYS A 196 19.74 16.01 22.09
N LEU A 197 18.95 15.85 21.03
CA LEU A 197 18.36 16.99 20.33
C LEU A 197 17.23 17.67 21.14
N LYS A 198 16.38 16.90 21.81
CA LYS A 198 15.31 17.43 22.67
C LYS A 198 15.89 18.11 23.90
N LEU A 199 17.04 17.65 24.42
CA LEU A 199 17.82 18.38 25.43
C LEU A 199 18.16 19.78 24.93
N VAL A 200 18.78 19.90 23.75
CA VAL A 200 19.15 21.21 23.18
C VAL A 200 17.90 22.09 22.99
N ASN A 201 16.86 21.58 22.34
CA ASN A 201 15.67 22.35 22.03
C ASN A 201 14.95 22.84 23.29
N TYR A 202 14.79 21.99 24.31
CA TYR A 202 14.13 22.38 25.57
C TYR A 202 15.02 23.29 26.43
N SER A 203 16.34 23.10 26.39
CA SER A 203 17.25 24.01 27.07
C SER A 203 17.24 25.39 26.44
N ILE A 204 17.19 25.50 25.11
CA ILE A 204 17.01 26.78 24.42
C ILE A 204 15.64 27.38 24.79
N PHE A 205 14.56 26.63 24.70
CA PHE A 205 13.23 27.12 25.05
C PHE A 205 13.14 27.71 26.48
N PHE A 206 13.67 27.01 27.49
CA PHE A 206 13.55 27.47 28.89
C PHE A 206 14.61 28.49 29.32
N TRP A 207 15.83 28.45 28.76
CA TRP A 207 16.96 29.23 29.28
C TRP A 207 17.39 30.37 28.37
N LEU A 208 16.94 30.42 27.11
CA LEU A 208 17.32 31.47 26.17
C LEU A 208 16.83 32.86 26.61
N PRO A 209 15.58 33.05 27.09
CA PRO A 209 15.16 34.36 27.60
C PRO A 209 16.03 34.83 28.77
N TYR A 210 16.33 33.93 29.72
CA TYR A 210 17.21 34.22 30.85
C TYR A 210 18.63 34.57 30.41
N TYR A 211 19.17 33.90 29.39
CA TYR A 211 20.44 34.25 28.77
C TYR A 211 20.42 35.67 28.17
N LEU A 212 19.39 36.02 27.41
CA LEU A 212 19.27 37.34 26.78
C LEU A 212 19.19 38.45 27.82
N THR A 213 18.43 38.25 28.89
CA THR A 213 18.32 39.19 30.02
C THR A 213 19.67 39.33 30.74
N ASN A 214 20.34 38.23 31.07
CA ASN A 214 21.58 38.25 31.86
C ASN A 214 22.81 38.72 31.04
N ASN A 215 22.90 38.35 29.77
CA ASN A 215 24.07 38.63 28.93
C ASN A 215 23.97 39.98 28.18
N PHE A 216 22.78 40.34 27.70
CA PHE A 216 22.57 41.58 26.93
C PHE A 216 21.82 42.68 27.71
N GLY A 217 21.29 42.37 28.90
CA GLY A 217 20.58 43.33 29.74
C GLY A 217 19.19 43.70 29.22
N TRP A 218 18.62 42.89 28.33
CA TRP A 218 17.30 43.18 27.76
C TRP A 218 16.19 42.95 28.78
N PRO A 219 15.10 43.73 28.76
CA PRO A 219 13.96 43.49 29.62
C PRO A 219 13.36 42.10 29.39
N GLU A 220 12.93 41.44 30.47
CA GLU A 220 12.43 40.05 30.45
C GLU A 220 11.33 39.82 29.41
N HIS A 221 10.31 40.69 29.35
CA HIS A 221 9.24 40.58 28.35
C HIS A 221 9.74 40.69 26.90
N VAL A 222 10.81 41.45 26.64
CA VAL A 222 11.42 41.56 25.30
C VAL A 222 12.24 40.31 25.00
N ALA A 223 13.00 39.81 25.96
CA ALA A 223 13.77 38.58 25.84
C ALA A 223 12.85 37.37 25.54
N ASP A 224 11.72 37.26 26.25
CA ASP A 224 10.69 36.24 26.01
C ASP A 224 10.14 36.34 24.58
N HIS A 225 9.70 37.53 24.16
CA HIS A 225 9.14 37.72 22.82
C HIS A 225 10.15 37.42 21.70
N ILE A 226 11.40 37.89 21.82
CA ILE A 226 12.43 37.65 20.80
C ILE A 226 12.82 36.16 20.76
N SER A 227 12.83 35.45 21.90
CA SER A 227 13.18 34.02 21.95
C SER A 227 12.25 33.14 21.11
N THR A 228 11.00 33.56 20.88
CA THR A 228 10.01 32.85 20.04
C THR A 228 10.45 32.68 18.58
N TRP A 229 11.41 33.47 18.10
CA TRP A 229 11.97 33.32 16.75
C TRP A 229 12.63 31.95 16.53
N PHE A 230 13.14 31.31 17.59
CA PHE A 230 13.62 29.94 17.52
C PHE A 230 12.50 28.95 17.16
N ASP A 231 11.31 29.10 17.73
CA ASP A 231 10.14 28.28 17.42
C ASP A 231 9.62 28.54 16.00
N TRP A 232 9.61 29.80 15.53
CA TRP A 232 9.30 30.13 14.13
C TRP A 232 10.24 29.43 13.15
N GLY A 233 11.55 29.45 13.44
CA GLY A 233 12.53 28.67 12.71
C GLY A 233 12.17 27.19 12.66
N GLY A 234 11.82 26.60 13.80
CA GLY A 234 11.43 25.19 13.93
C GLY A 234 10.22 24.78 13.09
N ILE A 235 9.20 25.65 12.98
CA ILE A 235 8.02 25.44 12.14
C ILE A 235 8.44 25.29 10.67
N PHE A 236 9.18 26.26 10.14
CA PHE A 236 9.61 26.23 8.74
C PHE A 236 10.62 25.10 8.49
N GLY A 237 11.51 24.83 9.44
CA GLY A 237 12.50 23.75 9.36
C GLY A 237 11.86 22.36 9.28
N GLY A 238 10.79 22.13 10.04
CA GLY A 238 10.02 20.88 10.02
C GLY A 238 9.25 20.69 8.71
N ILE A 239 8.57 21.73 8.22
CA ILE A 239 7.81 21.69 6.96
C ILE A 239 8.75 21.48 5.76
N VAL A 240 9.82 22.28 5.66
CA VAL A 240 10.78 22.19 4.54
C VAL A 240 11.55 20.87 4.57
N GLY A 241 12.03 20.45 5.75
CA GLY A 241 12.71 19.16 5.88
C GLY A 241 11.77 17.98 5.59
N GLY A 242 10.49 18.08 5.96
CA GLY A 242 9.45 17.12 5.61
C GLY A 242 9.23 17.00 4.10
N LEU A 243 9.10 18.14 3.41
CA LEU A 243 8.95 18.22 1.95
C LEU A 243 10.18 17.64 1.23
N ILE A 244 11.38 18.09 1.57
CA ILE A 244 12.61 17.64 0.92
C ILE A 244 12.80 16.14 1.14
N SER A 245 12.50 15.64 2.35
CA SER A 245 12.64 14.22 2.63
C SER A 245 11.57 13.36 1.93
N ASP A 246 10.38 13.90 1.64
CA ASP A 246 9.39 13.24 0.79
C ASP A 246 9.87 13.18 -0.67
N LEU A 247 10.45 14.25 -1.19
CA LEU A 247 11.00 14.31 -2.56
C LEU A 247 12.18 13.34 -2.76
N ILE A 248 13.01 13.16 -1.74
CA ILE A 248 14.16 12.24 -1.76
C ILE A 248 13.73 10.79 -1.46
N GLY A 249 12.57 10.60 -0.82
CA GLY A 249 12.10 9.30 -0.33
C GLY A 249 12.89 8.76 0.87
N LYS A 250 13.76 9.58 1.50
CA LYS A 250 14.61 9.23 2.66
C LYS A 250 14.67 10.38 3.68
N ARG A 251 14.56 10.05 4.97
CA ARG A 251 14.45 11.04 6.07
C ARG A 251 15.80 11.42 6.68
N THR A 252 16.64 10.41 6.95
CA THR A 252 17.87 10.60 7.74
C THR A 252 18.86 11.57 7.09
N PRO A 253 19.11 11.56 5.77
CA PRO A 253 20.07 12.47 5.14
C PRO A 253 19.68 13.94 5.27
N VAL A 254 18.39 14.26 5.19
CA VAL A 254 17.87 15.63 5.33
C VAL A 254 18.08 16.11 6.76
N ILE A 255 17.72 15.28 7.74
CA ILE A 255 17.91 15.53 9.18
C ILE A 255 19.40 15.77 9.49
N CYS A 256 20.30 14.90 9.05
CA CYS A 256 21.73 15.06 9.30
C CYS A 256 22.30 16.32 8.63
N THR A 257 21.86 16.65 7.42
CA THR A 257 22.28 17.88 6.74
C THR A 257 21.85 19.11 7.53
N GLN A 258 20.59 19.15 7.98
CA GLN A 258 20.09 20.24 8.83
C GLN A 258 20.90 20.35 10.13
N LEU A 259 21.21 19.25 10.81
CA LEU A 259 21.98 19.25 12.06
C LEU A 259 23.46 19.66 11.90
N VAL A 260 24.08 19.38 10.75
CA VAL A 260 25.43 19.89 10.45
C VAL A 260 25.41 21.42 10.33
N PHE A 261 24.44 21.96 9.59
CA PHE A 261 24.23 23.42 9.54
C PHE A 261 23.83 24.00 10.91
N ALA A 262 23.14 23.24 11.74
CA ALA A 262 22.78 23.63 13.10
C ALA A 262 24.01 23.90 13.98
N THR A 263 25.04 23.07 13.84
CA THR A 263 26.30 23.25 14.57
C THR A 263 26.98 24.57 14.20
N VAL A 264 26.96 24.92 12.91
CA VAL A 264 27.47 26.20 12.42
C VAL A 264 26.61 27.37 12.92
N ALA A 265 25.28 27.24 12.88
CA ALA A 265 24.35 28.26 13.35
C ALA A 265 24.49 28.53 14.86
N LEU A 266 24.60 27.47 15.68
CA LEU A 266 24.81 27.59 17.12
C LEU A 266 26.18 28.22 17.44
N PHE A 267 27.23 27.85 16.71
CA PHE A 267 28.54 28.49 16.87
C PHE A 267 28.50 29.97 16.50
N ALA A 268 27.84 30.33 15.39
CA ALA A 268 27.64 31.73 15.01
C ALA A 268 26.85 32.50 16.07
N TYR A 269 25.86 31.87 16.69
CA TYR A 269 25.08 32.48 17.78
C TYR A 269 25.93 32.79 19.03
N THR A 270 26.97 32.00 19.33
CA THR A 270 27.90 32.33 20.45
C THR A 270 28.66 33.63 20.26
N LYS A 271 28.68 34.16 19.03
CA LYS A 271 29.33 35.43 18.66
C LYS A 271 28.30 36.50 18.30
N SER A 272 27.03 36.33 18.68
CA SER A 272 26.00 37.30 18.33
C SER A 272 26.28 38.67 18.96
N PRO A 273 26.13 39.77 18.18
CA PRO A 273 26.26 41.12 18.72
C PRO A 273 25.05 41.46 19.61
N ASN A 274 25.14 42.51 20.41
CA ASN A 274 24.01 43.05 21.17
C ASN A 274 23.04 43.83 20.26
N ASP A 275 22.43 43.13 19.29
CA ASP A 275 21.45 43.67 18.34
C ASP A 275 20.25 42.72 18.26
N MET A 276 19.05 43.25 18.51
CA MET A 276 17.82 42.46 18.61
C MET A 276 17.43 41.78 17.30
N ILE A 277 17.64 42.44 16.15
CA ILE A 277 17.25 41.92 14.84
C ILE A 277 18.21 40.80 14.43
N ILE A 278 19.52 41.02 14.62
CA ILE A 278 20.53 40.02 14.30
C ILE A 278 20.35 38.77 15.17
N ASN A 279 20.07 38.93 16.48
CA ASN A 279 19.77 37.79 17.35
C ASN A 279 18.50 37.06 16.91
N ALA A 280 17.41 37.76 16.62
CA ALA A 280 16.17 37.15 16.14
C ALA A 280 16.39 36.30 14.87
N LEU A 281 17.13 36.84 13.89
CA LEU A 281 17.46 36.12 12.66
C LEU A 281 18.35 34.90 12.93
N LEU A 282 19.40 35.03 13.75
CA LEU A 282 20.27 33.91 14.09
C LEU A 282 19.53 32.82 14.88
N MET A 283 18.61 33.20 15.77
CA MET A 283 17.73 32.26 16.49
C MET A 283 16.76 31.58 15.54
N GLY A 284 16.18 32.29 14.58
CA GLY A 284 15.34 31.70 13.54
C GLY A 284 16.11 30.68 12.67
N VAL A 285 17.34 31.00 12.28
CA VAL A 285 18.22 30.08 11.54
C VAL A 285 18.60 28.88 12.41
N ALA A 286 18.97 29.09 13.68
CA ALA A 286 19.26 28.01 14.61
C ALA A 286 18.03 27.12 14.85
N GLY A 287 16.83 27.71 14.97
CA GLY A 287 15.56 27.01 15.09
C GLY A 287 15.24 26.14 13.87
N PHE A 288 15.45 26.68 12.67
CA PHE A 288 15.27 25.95 11.42
C PHE A 288 16.12 24.68 11.36
N PHE A 289 17.37 24.76 11.83
CA PHE A 289 18.32 23.67 11.75
C PHE A 289 18.37 22.76 13.01
N CYS A 290 17.93 23.21 14.18
CA CYS A 290 17.86 22.40 15.42
C CYS A 290 16.45 21.86 15.68
N SER A 291 15.46 22.76 15.73
CA SER A 291 14.08 22.42 16.09
C SER A 291 13.36 21.69 14.96
N GLY A 292 13.60 22.10 13.71
CA GLY A 292 13.06 21.45 12.51
C GLY A 292 13.32 19.94 12.44
N PRO A 293 14.58 19.47 12.56
CA PRO A 293 14.89 18.05 12.63
C PRO A 293 14.28 17.34 13.83
N GLY A 294 14.16 18.01 14.98
CA GLY A 294 13.49 17.47 16.15
C GLY A 294 12.02 17.14 15.89
N ASN A 295 11.32 18.06 15.23
CA ASN A 295 9.93 17.91 14.81
C ASN A 295 9.73 16.73 13.83
N LEU A 296 10.69 16.52 12.92
CA LEU A 296 10.66 15.38 12.01
C LEU A 296 10.90 14.04 12.71
N ILE A 297 11.83 13.99 13.67
CA ILE A 297 12.12 12.76 14.42
C ILE A 297 10.93 12.36 15.30
N SER A 298 10.33 13.34 16.00
CA SER A 298 9.21 13.11 16.92
C SER A 298 7.91 12.69 16.24
N ALA A 299 7.70 13.09 14.99
CA ALA A 299 6.48 12.81 14.23
C ALA A 299 6.73 11.84 13.06
N ALA A 300 7.36 12.30 11.98
CA ALA A 300 7.48 11.56 10.72
C ALA A 300 8.29 10.28 10.86
N VAL A 301 9.48 10.36 11.48
CA VAL A 301 10.34 9.20 11.67
C VAL A 301 9.70 8.20 12.64
N SER A 302 9.11 8.66 13.74
CA SER A 302 8.43 7.79 14.70
C SER A 302 7.27 7.02 14.07
N ALA A 303 6.50 7.67 13.18
CA ALA A 303 5.47 7.02 12.36
C ALA A 303 6.06 6.00 11.36
N ASP A 304 7.18 6.31 10.72
CA ASP A 304 7.86 5.42 9.76
C ASP A 304 8.45 4.18 10.46
N LEU A 305 9.05 4.34 11.63
CA LEU A 305 9.57 3.24 12.46
C LEU A 305 8.45 2.29 12.93
N GLY A 306 7.26 2.82 13.22
CA GLY A 306 6.08 2.04 13.64
C GLY A 306 5.39 1.22 12.54
N ARG A 307 5.75 1.43 11.26
CA ARG A 307 5.15 0.76 10.07
C ARG A 307 6.14 -0.08 9.26
N GLN A 308 7.28 -0.45 9.83
CA GLN A 308 8.28 -1.26 9.13
C GLN A 308 7.76 -2.66 8.76
N LYS A 309 8.25 -3.23 7.65
CA LYS A 309 7.83 -4.54 7.09
C LYS A 309 7.95 -5.70 8.10
N GLU A 310 8.90 -5.60 9.03
CA GLU A 310 9.13 -6.57 10.12
C GLU A 310 7.96 -6.64 11.12
N VAL A 311 7.09 -5.63 11.10
CA VAL A 311 5.88 -5.48 11.91
C VAL A 311 4.60 -5.61 11.07
N ALA A 312 4.71 -5.62 9.73
CA ALA A 312 3.56 -5.69 8.81
C ALA A 312 2.70 -6.95 8.98
N ASN A 313 3.30 -8.06 9.40
CA ASN A 313 2.59 -9.33 9.65
C ASN A 313 2.01 -9.45 11.08
N ASN A 314 2.32 -8.54 12.00
CA ASN A 314 1.83 -8.59 13.38
C ASN A 314 1.84 -7.20 14.05
N ALA A 315 0.64 -6.66 14.29
CA ALA A 315 0.33 -5.48 15.11
C ALA A 315 0.75 -4.10 14.57
N GLN A 316 -0.18 -3.14 14.58
CA GLN A 316 0.18 -1.71 14.56
C GLN A 316 0.90 -1.39 15.88
N ALA A 317 2.19 -1.02 15.84
CA ALA A 317 3.02 -0.67 17.01
C ALA A 317 3.40 0.83 17.05
N MET A 318 2.64 1.68 16.35
CA MET A 318 3.00 3.07 16.08
C MET A 318 2.96 3.93 17.35
N SER A 319 1.97 3.73 18.22
CA SER A 319 1.86 4.48 19.47
C SER A 319 2.99 4.08 20.43
N THR A 320 3.33 2.79 20.51
CA THR A 320 4.42 2.30 21.35
C THR A 320 5.77 2.84 20.89
N VAL A 321 6.07 2.82 19.59
CA VAL A 321 7.34 3.33 19.05
C VAL A 321 7.46 4.84 19.26
N THR A 322 6.40 5.60 18.97
CA THR A 322 6.37 7.05 19.26
C THR A 322 6.57 7.33 20.75
N GLY A 323 5.91 6.55 21.63
CA GLY A 323 6.08 6.65 23.08
C GLY A 323 7.51 6.33 23.55
N ILE A 324 8.20 5.41 22.89
CA ILE A 324 9.62 5.10 23.16
C ILE A 324 10.51 6.28 22.75
N VAL A 325 10.39 6.77 21.51
CA VAL A 325 11.22 7.87 21.00
C VAL A 325 11.02 9.14 21.83
N ASP A 326 9.76 9.57 22.01
CA ASP A 326 9.46 10.80 22.75
C ASP A 326 9.70 10.66 24.27
N GLY A 327 9.49 9.45 24.81
CA GLY A 327 9.81 9.10 26.18
C GLY A 327 11.30 9.25 26.48
N THR A 328 12.17 8.69 25.63
CA THR A 328 13.64 8.86 25.74
C THR A 328 14.04 10.32 25.50
N GLY A 329 13.41 11.00 24.53
CA GLY A 329 13.53 12.44 24.30
C GLY A 329 13.36 13.25 25.60
N SER A 330 12.28 12.96 26.32
CA SER A 330 11.92 13.68 27.55
C SER A 330 12.89 13.44 28.71
N VAL A 331 13.56 12.28 28.74
CA VAL A 331 14.67 12.03 29.66
C VAL A 331 15.85 12.96 29.36
N GLY A 332 16.20 13.13 28.08
CA GLY A 332 17.24 14.06 27.66
C GLY A 332 16.92 15.51 28.06
N ALA A 333 15.69 15.96 27.81
CA ALA A 333 15.23 17.28 28.25
C ALA A 333 15.37 17.48 29.77
N ALA A 334 14.98 16.49 30.58
CA ALA A 334 15.10 16.55 32.04
C ALA A 334 16.56 16.65 32.51
N ILE A 335 17.48 15.89 31.89
CA ILE A 335 18.93 15.99 32.17
C ILE A 335 19.43 17.40 31.85
N GLY A 336 18.99 17.99 30.74
CA GLY A 336 19.32 19.37 30.37
C GLY A 336 18.93 20.37 31.45
N GLN A 337 17.70 20.29 31.96
CA GLN A 337 17.22 21.23 33.00
C GLN A 337 18.03 21.17 34.30
N LEU A 338 18.64 20.02 34.61
CA LEU A 338 19.54 19.87 35.77
C LEU A 338 20.97 20.33 35.47
N ALA A 339 21.47 20.08 34.25
CA ALA A 339 22.85 20.35 33.88
C ALA A 339 23.14 21.83 33.58
N ILE A 340 22.21 22.53 32.91
CA ILE A 340 22.39 23.91 32.43
C ILE A 340 22.69 24.89 33.56
N PRO A 341 21.91 24.97 34.66
CA PRO A 341 22.21 25.93 35.73
C PRO A 341 23.58 25.68 36.38
N HIS A 342 23.98 24.41 36.52
CA HIS A 342 25.28 24.08 37.11
C HIS A 342 26.46 24.48 36.19
N LEU A 343 26.31 24.25 34.88
CA LEU A 343 27.30 24.68 33.88
C LEU A 343 27.37 26.21 33.76
N GLN A 344 26.22 26.87 33.77
CA GLN A 344 26.13 28.32 33.68
C GLN A 344 26.78 28.99 34.91
N ALA A 345 26.51 28.48 36.12
CA ALA A 345 27.07 29.03 37.35
C ALA A 345 28.60 28.84 37.46
N ASN A 346 29.13 27.69 37.03
CA ASN A 346 30.54 27.35 37.23
C ASN A 346 31.45 27.74 36.05
N LEU A 347 30.93 27.68 34.81
CA LEU A 347 31.74 27.80 33.58
C LEU A 347 31.18 28.82 32.57
N GLY A 348 30.12 29.55 32.93
CA GLY A 348 29.50 30.60 32.11
C GLY A 348 28.71 30.10 30.90
N TRP A 349 28.05 31.04 30.21
CA TRP A 349 27.13 30.76 29.10
C TRP A 349 27.79 30.17 27.85
N ASN A 350 29.05 30.50 27.57
CA ASN A 350 29.77 29.90 26.44
C ASN A 350 29.84 28.37 26.55
N SER A 351 30.04 27.86 27.77
CA SER A 351 30.09 26.42 28.04
C SER A 351 28.73 25.74 27.82
N VAL A 352 27.63 26.47 28.04
CA VAL A 352 26.26 26.00 27.74
C VAL A 352 26.05 25.86 26.22
N PHE A 353 26.47 26.84 25.42
CA PHE A 353 26.38 26.72 23.96
C PHE A 353 27.33 25.64 23.39
N TYR A 354 28.51 25.44 23.98
CA TYR A 354 29.37 24.31 23.62
C TYR A 354 28.74 22.96 23.98
N LEU A 355 28.00 22.87 25.08
CA LEU A 355 27.19 21.69 25.38
C LEU A 355 26.14 21.47 24.27
N PHE A 356 25.45 22.52 23.81
CA PHE A 356 24.48 22.40 22.71
C PHE A 356 25.11 21.92 21.41
N ILE A 357 26.26 22.48 21.03
CA ILE A 357 27.04 22.05 19.88
C ILE A 357 27.46 20.58 20.03
N CYS A 358 27.95 20.20 21.21
CA CYS A 358 28.35 18.83 21.51
C CYS A 358 27.17 17.85 21.39
N MET A 359 26.02 18.16 21.99
CA MET A 359 24.82 17.32 21.93
C MET A 359 24.26 17.24 20.50
N THR A 360 24.34 18.32 19.72
CA THR A 360 23.97 18.32 18.30
C THR A 360 24.92 17.44 17.48
N ALA A 361 26.23 17.51 17.75
CA ALA A 361 27.22 16.64 17.11
C ALA A 361 27.01 15.16 17.48
N VAL A 362 26.72 14.86 18.75
CA VAL A 362 26.37 13.50 19.22
C VAL A 362 25.10 13.00 18.51
N THR A 363 24.11 13.88 18.31
CA THR A 363 22.90 13.55 17.53
C THR A 363 23.26 13.11 16.11
N VAL A 364 24.14 13.86 15.43
CA VAL A 364 24.65 13.50 14.10
C VAL A 364 25.40 12.17 14.13
N LEU A 365 26.26 11.93 15.12
CA LEU A 365 27.01 10.68 15.26
C LEU A 365 26.07 9.47 15.46
N CYS A 366 25.02 9.60 16.27
CA CYS A 366 24.02 8.55 16.47
C CYS A 366 23.26 8.20 15.19
N LEU A 367 23.01 9.19 14.33
CA LEU A 367 22.33 9.02 13.05
C LEU A 367 23.27 8.75 11.87
N LEU A 368 24.58 8.90 12.02
CA LEU A 368 25.54 8.83 10.93
C LEU A 368 25.49 7.49 10.20
N GLN A 369 25.40 6.39 10.95
CA GLN A 369 25.25 5.05 10.35
C GLN A 369 23.93 4.90 9.57
N LEU A 370 22.87 5.62 9.95
CA LEU A 370 21.59 5.62 9.24
C LEU A 370 21.60 6.60 8.05
N CYS A 371 22.33 7.71 8.16
CA CYS A 371 22.52 8.69 7.09
C CYS A 371 23.34 8.11 5.95
N ILE A 372 24.45 7.42 6.26
CA ILE A 372 25.24 6.69 5.27
C ILE A 372 24.34 5.64 4.61
N LYS A 373 23.45 4.99 5.40
CA LYS A 373 22.44 4.01 4.96
C LYS A 373 21.50 4.49 3.87
N GLU A 374 21.22 5.78 3.83
CA GLU A 374 20.10 6.34 3.08
C GLU A 374 20.52 7.37 2.02
N CYS A 375 21.80 7.75 1.93
CA CYS A 375 22.26 8.80 1.02
C CYS A 375 22.39 8.32 -0.45
N PRO A 376 21.75 9.00 -1.44
CA PRO A 376 21.80 8.61 -2.85
C PRO A 376 23.17 8.87 -3.51
N VAL A 377 23.54 8.02 -4.47
CA VAL A 377 24.88 7.94 -5.12
C VAL A 377 25.34 9.27 -5.76
N GLY A 378 24.43 10.15 -6.19
CA GLY A 378 24.77 11.44 -6.82
C GLY A 378 25.35 12.49 -5.87
N ILE A 379 24.90 12.54 -4.61
CA ILE A 379 25.37 13.53 -3.62
C ILE A 379 26.80 13.21 -3.15
N TRP A 380 27.17 11.92 -3.17
CA TRP A 380 28.52 11.47 -2.88
C TRP A 380 29.56 12.05 -3.86
N SER A 381 29.19 12.39 -5.11
CA SER A 381 30.13 13.01 -6.06
C SER A 381 30.52 14.46 -5.70
N ILE A 382 29.69 15.16 -4.92
CA ILE A 382 29.86 16.58 -4.55
C ILE A 382 30.47 16.72 -3.16
N LEU A 383 30.10 15.84 -2.21
CA LEU A 383 30.55 15.89 -0.82
C LEU A 383 31.86 15.10 -0.56
N LEU A 384 32.20 14.11 -1.39
CA LEU A 384 33.46 13.36 -1.23
C LEU A 384 34.69 14.29 -1.26
N PRO A 385 34.91 15.19 -2.23
CA PRO A 385 36.19 15.89 -2.35
C PRO A 385 36.60 16.72 -1.12
N VAL A 386 35.62 17.15 -0.31
CA VAL A 386 35.83 17.98 0.89
C VAL A 386 36.08 17.13 2.14
N LEU A 387 35.39 16.00 2.30
CA LEU A 387 35.58 15.08 3.43
C LEU A 387 36.74 14.08 3.21
N PHE A 388 37.03 13.74 1.96
CA PHE A 388 38.05 12.75 1.55
C PHE A 388 39.49 13.29 1.60
N ARG A 389 39.68 14.60 1.85
CA ARG A 389 41.02 15.20 2.08
C ARG A 389 41.56 15.01 3.50
N LEU A 390 40.78 14.51 4.45
CA LEU A 390 41.19 14.43 5.86
C LEU A 390 41.43 13.01 6.41
N LEU A 391 40.88 11.94 5.82
CA LEU A 391 40.96 10.59 6.39
C LEU A 391 41.15 9.52 5.30
N VAL A 392 42.42 9.29 4.96
CA VAL A 392 43.06 8.08 4.42
C VAL A 392 42.19 6.98 3.78
N GLY A 393 42.62 6.55 2.58
CA GLY A 393 42.68 5.13 2.21
C GLY A 393 41.73 4.70 1.08
N HIS A 394 42.31 4.42 -0.09
CA HIS A 394 41.61 3.96 -1.29
C HIS A 394 40.76 2.69 -1.08
N CYS A 395 39.58 2.64 -1.70
CA CYS A 395 38.96 1.42 -2.21
C CYS A 395 38.10 1.70 -3.48
N PRO A 396 37.92 0.69 -4.37
CA PRO A 396 37.57 0.87 -5.79
C PRO A 396 36.06 0.92 -6.10
N PRO A 397 35.65 1.29 -7.34
CA PRO A 397 34.25 1.44 -7.77
C PRO A 397 33.48 0.10 -7.92
N PRO A 398 32.13 0.13 -8.08
CA PRO A 398 31.29 -1.06 -8.20
C PRO A 398 31.72 -1.97 -9.36
N ILE A 399 31.95 -3.24 -9.04
CA ILE A 399 32.39 -4.25 -10.01
C ILE A 399 31.18 -4.72 -10.82
N LEU A 400 31.14 -4.30 -12.08
CA LEU A 400 30.25 -4.85 -13.10
C LEU A 400 30.80 -6.23 -13.52
N VAL A 401 30.34 -7.33 -12.88
CA VAL A 401 30.72 -8.68 -13.30
C VAL A 401 29.69 -9.23 -14.29
N LYS A 402 29.86 -8.93 -15.59
CA LYS A 402 29.11 -9.64 -16.64
C LYS A 402 29.36 -11.16 -16.48
N PRO A 403 28.34 -12.03 -16.25
CA PRO A 403 26.93 -11.91 -16.66
C PRO A 403 25.89 -11.74 -15.53
N CYS A 404 26.30 -11.47 -14.30
CA CYS A 404 25.36 -11.30 -13.18
C CYS A 404 25.15 -9.82 -12.87
N VAL A 405 23.90 -9.44 -12.67
CA VAL A 405 23.53 -8.11 -12.19
C VAL A 405 23.42 -8.21 -10.67
N CYS A 406 24.32 -7.52 -9.98
CA CYS A 406 24.21 -7.33 -8.54
C CYS A 406 23.34 -6.09 -8.31
N THR A 407 22.13 -6.30 -7.83
CA THR A 407 21.30 -5.23 -7.28
C THR A 407 21.48 -5.26 -5.78
N SER A 408 22.19 -4.29 -5.20
CA SER A 408 22.01 -4.08 -3.76
C SER A 408 20.57 -3.62 -3.59
N ASP A 409 19.79 -4.35 -2.79
CA ASP A 409 18.49 -3.87 -2.37
C ASP A 409 18.67 -2.42 -1.87
N GLN A 410 17.81 -1.47 -2.28
CA GLN A 410 17.89 -0.07 -1.82
C GLN A 410 17.43 0.10 -0.35
N SER A 411 17.78 -0.88 0.46
CA SER A 411 17.73 -0.88 1.91
C SER A 411 19.08 -1.45 2.39
N TRP A 412 19.82 -0.65 3.17
CA TRP A 412 21.13 -0.93 3.82
C TRP A 412 22.43 -0.40 3.14
N ASN A 413 22.77 0.89 3.30
CA ASN A 413 24.18 1.35 3.39
C ASN A 413 24.68 1.44 4.87
N LYS A 414 24.73 0.38 5.71
CA LYS A 414 25.59 0.49 6.93
C LYS A 414 26.99 0.09 6.50
N PRO A 415 28.03 0.89 6.78
CA PRO A 415 29.34 0.32 7.03
C PRO A 415 29.31 -0.22 8.47
N VAL A 416 29.50 -1.51 8.62
CA VAL A 416 30.26 -2.05 9.73
C VAL A 416 31.72 -2.09 9.26
N ASP A 417 32.65 -2.17 10.18
CA ASP A 417 34.06 -2.09 9.90
C ASP A 417 34.65 -3.50 9.86
N ASN A 418 35.77 -3.65 9.14
CA ASN A 418 36.72 -4.70 9.52
C ASN A 418 37.52 -4.20 10.73
N PHE A 419 36.94 -4.37 11.91
CA PHE A 419 37.57 -5.12 13.00
C PHE A 419 36.50 -5.99 13.66
N GLY A 420 36.51 -7.28 13.32
CA GLY A 420 35.94 -8.36 14.12
C GLY A 420 34.41 -8.43 14.26
N GLN A 421 33.77 -9.17 13.34
CA GLN A 421 32.46 -9.82 13.49
C GLN A 421 31.19 -8.94 13.52
N LEU A 422 30.47 -9.02 12.39
CA LEU A 422 29.01 -8.97 12.16
C LEU A 422 28.60 -7.96 11.09
N PHE A 423 29.02 -8.25 9.86
CA PHE A 423 28.31 -7.86 8.67
C PHE A 423 27.53 -9.02 8.11
N PRO A 424 26.38 -8.70 7.53
CA PRO A 424 26.22 -9.04 6.13
C PRO A 424 25.75 -7.86 5.28
N SER A 425 26.55 -7.53 4.27
CA SER A 425 26.08 -6.76 3.12
C SER A 425 25.08 -7.63 2.36
N VAL A 426 23.81 -7.30 2.49
CA VAL A 426 22.67 -7.91 1.79
C VAL A 426 22.76 -7.50 0.32
N VAL A 427 22.96 -8.47 -0.57
CA VAL A 427 23.02 -8.23 -2.02
C VAL A 427 22.02 -9.14 -2.70
N ASN A 428 21.17 -8.55 -3.55
CA ASN A 428 20.34 -9.31 -4.47
C ASN A 428 21.14 -9.53 -5.76
N VAL A 429 21.18 -10.76 -6.23
CA VAL A 429 21.95 -11.11 -7.42
C VAL A 429 21.01 -11.80 -8.38
N THR A 430 20.81 -11.19 -9.55
CA THR A 430 20.07 -11.78 -10.66
C THR A 430 21.06 -12.15 -11.76
N CYS A 431 21.07 -13.41 -12.17
CA CYS A 431 21.91 -13.86 -13.28
C CYS A 431 21.03 -14.38 -14.42
N GLN A 432 20.99 -13.65 -15.54
CA GLN A 432 20.23 -14.00 -16.74
C GLN A 432 21.15 -14.43 -17.90
N HIS A 433 20.75 -15.49 -18.61
CA HIS A 433 21.20 -15.93 -19.93
C HIS A 433 22.71 -16.25 -20.19
N GLY A 434 22.96 -17.46 -20.71
CA GLY A 434 24.01 -17.71 -21.72
C GLY A 434 25.49 -17.76 -21.30
N LYS A 435 25.94 -18.97 -20.88
CA LYS A 435 27.30 -19.58 -20.99
C LYS A 435 28.15 -19.77 -19.71
N SER A 436 28.63 -21.02 -19.59
CA SER A 436 29.64 -21.64 -18.69
C SER A 436 29.48 -21.50 -17.17
N TRP A 437 29.32 -22.64 -16.48
CA TRP A 437 29.44 -22.79 -15.01
C TRP A 437 30.70 -22.13 -14.43
N SER A 438 31.78 -22.01 -15.21
CA SER A 438 33.00 -21.31 -14.78
C SER A 438 32.76 -19.81 -14.58
N ARG A 439 32.03 -19.15 -15.48
CA ARG A 439 31.74 -17.71 -15.39
C ARG A 439 30.80 -17.39 -14.24
N LEU A 440 29.78 -18.22 -14.04
CA LEU A 440 28.89 -18.08 -12.88
C LEU A 440 29.65 -18.35 -11.57
N ARG A 441 30.54 -19.34 -11.55
CA ARG A 441 31.44 -19.61 -10.41
C ARG A 441 32.38 -18.45 -10.14
N ASP A 442 32.95 -17.83 -11.17
CA ASP A 442 33.85 -16.69 -11.06
C ASP A 442 33.09 -15.43 -10.62
N ALA A 443 31.86 -15.23 -11.11
CA ALA A 443 30.98 -14.14 -10.68
C ALA A 443 30.53 -14.28 -9.22
N LEU A 444 30.32 -15.51 -8.75
CA LEU A 444 29.97 -15.78 -7.35
C LEU A 444 31.20 -15.87 -6.42
N ARG A 445 32.42 -15.93 -6.99
CA ARG A 445 33.69 -16.05 -6.24
C ARG A 445 33.92 -14.95 -5.20
N PRO A 446 33.59 -13.66 -5.45
CA PRO A 446 33.74 -12.58 -4.47
C PRO A 446 32.92 -12.80 -3.19
N PHE A 447 31.79 -13.51 -3.30
CA PHE A 447 30.88 -13.75 -2.18
C PHE A 447 31.26 -14.99 -1.34
N ARG A 448 32.27 -15.78 -1.77
CA ARG A 448 32.70 -17.00 -1.07
C ARG A 448 33.61 -16.66 0.11
N GLY A 449 33.32 -17.22 1.29
CA GLY A 449 34.19 -17.10 2.47
C GLY A 449 33.58 -16.37 3.67
N GLY A 450 32.24 -16.23 3.72
CA GLY A 450 31.53 -15.81 4.93
C GLY A 450 31.49 -14.31 5.23
N ARG A 451 32.03 -13.45 4.35
CA ARG A 451 31.97 -11.98 4.51
C ARG A 451 30.66 -11.35 3.99
N TYR A 452 29.87 -12.07 3.19
CA TYR A 452 28.66 -11.56 2.54
C TYR A 452 27.51 -12.57 2.73
N ILE A 453 26.31 -12.08 3.05
CA ILE A 453 25.06 -12.86 2.98
C ILE A 453 24.25 -12.31 1.80
N LEU A 454 24.01 -13.17 0.82
CA LEU A 454 23.11 -12.86 -0.29
C LEU A 454 21.68 -12.90 0.24
N HIS A 455 20.92 -11.82 0.14
CA HIS A 455 19.53 -11.82 0.62
C HIS A 455 18.64 -12.58 -0.36
N THR A 456 18.69 -12.23 -1.64
CA THR A 456 18.01 -13.00 -2.68
C THR A 456 18.99 -13.33 -3.81
N LEU A 457 19.19 -14.60 -4.08
CA LEU A 457 19.93 -15.07 -5.26
C LEU A 457 18.94 -15.64 -6.27
N HIS A 458 18.73 -14.95 -7.38
CA HIS A 458 17.85 -15.38 -8.46
C HIS A 458 18.65 -15.86 -9.66
N LEU A 459 18.44 -17.13 -10.02
CA LEU A 459 19.02 -17.77 -11.19
C LEU A 459 17.92 -18.17 -12.16
N GLU A 460 18.05 -17.74 -13.42
CA GLU A 460 17.11 -18.05 -14.49
C GLU A 460 17.78 -18.90 -15.58
N LYS A 461 17.11 -19.97 -16.03
CA LYS A 461 17.47 -20.77 -17.23
C LYS A 461 18.89 -21.37 -17.22
N VAL A 462 19.31 -21.93 -16.09
CA VAL A 462 20.62 -22.61 -15.96
C VAL A 462 20.51 -24.06 -16.47
N HIS A 463 20.86 -24.29 -17.74
CA HIS A 463 20.57 -25.56 -18.45
C HIS A 463 21.75 -26.50 -18.74
N ASP A 464 22.95 -26.00 -19.10
CA ASP A 464 24.29 -26.67 -19.10
C ASP A 464 25.29 -26.04 -20.10
N ALA A 465 26.59 -26.26 -19.91
CA ALA A 465 27.62 -26.21 -20.96
C ALA A 465 28.47 -27.50 -20.88
N VAL A 466 28.09 -28.53 -21.62
CA VAL A 466 29.05 -29.53 -22.07
C VAL A 466 29.75 -28.90 -23.26
N THR A 467 30.93 -28.33 -23.04
CA THR A 467 31.91 -28.11 -24.11
C THR A 467 33.16 -28.90 -23.74
N ASN A 468 33.41 -29.96 -24.50
CA ASN A 468 34.67 -30.73 -24.55
C ASN A 468 35.04 -31.56 -23.31
N GLY A 469 34.46 -32.76 -23.19
CA GLY A 469 35.16 -33.96 -22.68
C GLY A 469 35.69 -34.00 -21.24
N ARG A 470 35.56 -32.95 -20.42
CA ARG A 470 35.94 -32.96 -19.00
C ARG A 470 34.71 -32.79 -18.11
N ALA A 471 34.46 -33.78 -17.25
CA ALA A 471 33.33 -33.90 -16.33
C ALA A 471 33.36 -32.86 -15.15
N GLY A 472 33.35 -31.57 -15.50
CA GLY A 472 33.42 -30.44 -14.58
C GLY A 472 32.06 -29.87 -14.15
N GLY A 473 30.99 -30.66 -14.10
CA GLY A 473 29.65 -30.17 -13.72
C GLY A 473 29.64 -29.51 -12.32
N ALA A 474 28.90 -28.39 -12.18
CA ALA A 474 28.42 -27.63 -11.00
C ALA A 474 29.20 -27.67 -9.66
N ARG A 475 30.44 -28.16 -9.64
CA ARG A 475 31.14 -28.55 -8.42
C ARG A 475 31.35 -27.33 -7.53
N GLY A 476 30.75 -27.35 -6.34
CA GLY A 476 30.81 -26.27 -5.38
C GLY A 476 30.44 -24.91 -5.97
N LEU A 477 29.36 -24.80 -6.77
CA LEU A 477 28.90 -23.51 -7.29
C LEU A 477 28.58 -22.52 -6.16
N PHE A 478 27.91 -22.96 -5.10
CA PHE A 478 27.56 -22.10 -3.96
C PHE A 478 28.50 -22.30 -2.77
N ARG A 479 29.65 -22.95 -2.98
CA ARG A 479 30.56 -23.33 -1.90
C ARG A 479 30.90 -22.12 -1.01
N ASN A 480 30.68 -22.24 0.30
CA ASN A 480 30.92 -21.19 1.30
C ASN A 480 30.08 -19.90 1.13
N LEU A 481 28.89 -19.98 0.53
CA LEU A 481 27.92 -18.87 0.45
C LEU A 481 26.86 -18.95 1.56
N HIS A 482 26.40 -17.78 2.00
CA HIS A 482 25.26 -17.64 2.91
C HIS A 482 24.15 -16.92 2.16
N ILE A 483 22.99 -17.55 2.04
CA ILE A 483 21.87 -17.11 1.20
C ILE A 483 20.61 -17.04 2.06
N GLY A 484 19.90 -15.92 2.03
CA GLY A 484 18.56 -15.75 2.59
C GLY A 484 17.59 -16.59 1.77
N GLU A 485 17.22 -16.08 0.60
CA GLU A 485 16.31 -16.68 -0.35
C GLU A 485 17.03 -17.05 -1.65
N LEU A 486 16.83 -18.29 -2.11
CA LEU A 486 17.36 -18.78 -3.37
C LEU A 486 16.21 -19.04 -4.35
N LEU A 487 16.10 -18.21 -5.38
CA LEU A 487 15.10 -18.33 -6.44
C LEU A 487 15.70 -19.02 -7.67
N LEU A 488 15.15 -20.15 -8.06
CA LEU A 488 15.61 -20.94 -9.21
C LEU A 488 14.48 -21.08 -10.23
N HIS A 489 14.56 -20.33 -11.32
CA HIS A 489 13.56 -20.34 -12.38
C HIS A 489 14.11 -21.10 -13.61
N ASP A 490 13.37 -22.09 -14.11
CA ASP A 490 13.72 -22.89 -15.30
C ASP A 490 15.11 -23.57 -15.23
N CYS A 491 15.57 -23.97 -14.05
CA CYS A 491 16.89 -24.61 -13.88
C CYS A 491 16.84 -26.15 -14.03
N ARG A 492 17.83 -26.76 -14.71
CA ARG A 492 17.95 -28.23 -14.82
C ARG A 492 18.65 -28.86 -13.61
N LEU A 493 17.92 -28.97 -12.50
CA LEU A 493 18.44 -29.41 -11.20
C LEU A 493 18.77 -30.90 -11.09
N ASP A 494 18.25 -31.72 -12.00
CA ASP A 494 18.54 -33.15 -12.09
C ASP A 494 20.03 -33.43 -12.37
N ARG A 495 20.72 -32.49 -13.01
CA ARG A 495 22.15 -32.58 -13.36
C ARG A 495 23.08 -32.02 -12.28
N TRP A 496 22.54 -31.43 -11.22
CA TRP A 496 23.33 -30.82 -10.15
C TRP A 496 23.95 -31.90 -9.23
N ARG A 497 25.20 -31.67 -8.83
CA ARG A 497 25.93 -32.59 -7.93
C ARG A 497 25.53 -32.37 -6.46
N ARG A 498 25.69 -33.41 -5.64
CA ARG A 498 25.46 -33.38 -4.18
C ARG A 498 26.27 -32.30 -3.45
N ASP A 499 27.39 -31.90 -4.04
CA ASP A 499 28.38 -31.02 -3.43
C ASP A 499 28.25 -29.56 -3.91
N VAL A 500 27.12 -29.20 -4.53
CA VAL A 500 26.82 -27.85 -5.00
C VAL A 500 26.73 -26.84 -3.85
N PHE A 501 26.16 -27.23 -2.71
CA PHE A 501 26.00 -26.42 -1.49
C PHE A 501 27.00 -26.80 -0.38
N ILE A 502 28.26 -27.13 -0.72
CA ILE A 502 29.28 -27.42 0.32
C ILE A 502 29.46 -26.18 1.22
N ASN A 503 29.30 -26.38 2.55
CA ASN A 503 29.49 -25.35 3.56
C ASN A 503 28.70 -24.06 3.27
N SER A 504 27.49 -24.20 2.74
CA SER A 504 26.61 -23.07 2.39
C SER A 504 25.38 -23.06 3.31
N THR A 505 24.87 -21.88 3.64
CA THR A 505 23.60 -21.73 4.36
C THR A 505 22.54 -21.15 3.43
N VAL A 506 21.33 -21.71 3.46
CA VAL A 506 20.15 -21.24 2.71
C VAL A 506 18.96 -21.25 3.66
N TYR A 507 18.23 -20.15 3.81
CA TYR A 507 17.07 -20.04 4.71
C TYR A 507 15.73 -20.32 4.00
N ALA A 508 15.56 -19.78 2.80
CA ALA A 508 14.40 -19.98 1.95
C ALA A 508 14.85 -20.42 0.55
N ILE A 509 14.12 -21.33 -0.08
CA ILE A 509 14.36 -21.73 -1.46
C ILE A 509 13.05 -21.81 -2.24
N SER A 510 13.00 -21.19 -3.42
CA SER A 510 11.89 -21.30 -4.35
C SER A 510 12.39 -21.83 -5.68
N ILE A 511 11.74 -22.86 -6.21
CA ILE A 511 12.08 -23.49 -7.46
C ILE A 511 10.83 -23.52 -8.33
N VAL A 512 10.92 -23.00 -9.55
CA VAL A 512 9.80 -22.93 -10.51
C VAL A 512 10.28 -23.43 -11.89
N GLY A 513 9.42 -24.14 -12.63
CA GLY A 513 9.71 -24.58 -14.00
C GLY A 513 10.59 -25.85 -14.14
N SER A 514 10.87 -26.57 -13.06
CA SER A 514 11.67 -27.80 -13.06
C SER A 514 10.82 -29.07 -13.24
N LYS A 515 11.31 -30.01 -14.06
CA LYS A 515 10.67 -31.33 -14.29
C LYS A 515 11.14 -32.42 -13.33
N LYS A 516 12.39 -32.32 -12.86
CA LYS A 516 13.03 -33.33 -12.00
C LYS A 516 13.98 -32.64 -11.04
N ILE A 517 13.92 -33.05 -9.79
CA ILE A 517 14.77 -32.55 -8.72
C ILE A 517 15.59 -33.70 -8.13
N SER A 518 16.91 -33.49 -7.99
CA SER A 518 17.82 -34.50 -7.45
C SER A 518 17.86 -34.43 -5.91
N ASN A 519 17.48 -35.52 -5.25
CA ASN A 519 17.40 -35.63 -3.79
C ASN A 519 18.72 -35.38 -3.05
N ARG A 520 19.85 -35.41 -3.74
CA ARG A 520 21.16 -35.31 -3.09
C ARG A 520 21.55 -33.88 -2.75
N ILE A 521 20.95 -32.87 -3.39
CA ILE A 521 21.46 -31.49 -3.32
C ILE A 521 21.01 -30.75 -2.04
N PHE A 522 19.84 -31.06 -1.49
CA PHE A 522 19.31 -30.37 -0.29
C PHE A 522 19.68 -31.03 1.04
N SER A 523 20.28 -32.23 1.02
CA SER A 523 20.61 -32.96 2.25
C SER A 523 21.64 -32.28 3.14
N ARG A 524 22.21 -31.14 2.71
CA ARG A 524 23.21 -30.35 3.45
C ARG A 524 22.69 -28.97 3.87
N LEU A 525 21.48 -28.58 3.48
CA LEU A 525 20.87 -27.30 3.83
C LEU A 525 20.18 -27.40 5.20
N VAL A 526 20.96 -27.46 6.27
CA VAL A 526 20.44 -27.71 7.62
C VAL A 526 19.62 -26.56 8.22
N ASN A 527 19.79 -25.33 7.72
CA ASN A 527 19.14 -24.11 8.22
C ASN A 527 17.89 -23.71 7.40
N LEU A 528 17.43 -24.55 6.48
CA LEU A 528 16.32 -24.23 5.59
C LEU A 528 15.00 -24.21 6.37
N GLN A 529 14.34 -23.06 6.40
CA GLN A 529 13.07 -22.78 7.07
C GLN A 529 11.88 -22.78 6.11
N GLU A 530 12.07 -22.31 4.88
CA GLU A 530 11.01 -22.25 3.87
C GLU A 530 11.47 -22.91 2.57
N ALA A 531 10.60 -23.75 2.01
CA ALA A 531 10.87 -24.39 0.73
C ALA A 531 9.60 -24.35 -0.13
N SER A 532 9.66 -23.65 -1.26
CA SER A 532 8.64 -23.73 -2.31
C SER A 532 9.19 -24.45 -3.53
N PHE A 533 8.49 -25.51 -3.89
CA PHE A 533 8.65 -26.21 -5.16
C PHE A 533 7.33 -26.14 -5.94
N ALA A 534 6.60 -25.02 -5.80
CA ALA A 534 5.35 -24.77 -6.49
C ALA A 534 5.51 -24.65 -8.02
N TYR A 535 4.43 -24.90 -8.77
CA TYR A 535 4.38 -24.70 -10.23
C TYR A 535 5.50 -25.44 -10.98
N ASN A 536 5.70 -26.70 -10.63
CA ASN A 536 6.67 -27.61 -11.26
C ASN A 536 5.97 -28.83 -11.86
N GLN A 537 6.72 -29.72 -12.51
CA GLN A 537 6.18 -30.95 -13.09
C GLN A 537 6.60 -32.20 -12.31
N LEU A 538 6.71 -32.10 -10.97
CA LEU A 538 7.25 -33.17 -10.13
C LEU A 538 6.22 -34.27 -9.96
N SER A 539 6.51 -35.46 -10.50
CA SER A 539 5.69 -36.66 -10.30
C SER A 539 6.06 -37.44 -9.03
N ASN A 540 7.30 -37.32 -8.58
CA ASN A 540 7.79 -37.88 -7.33
C ASN A 540 9.02 -37.08 -6.87
N LEU A 541 9.23 -37.00 -5.57
CA LEU A 541 10.40 -36.42 -4.92
C LEU A 541 11.59 -37.40 -4.84
N GLY A 542 11.74 -38.24 -5.87
CA GLY A 542 12.78 -39.25 -6.08
C GLY A 542 12.70 -40.50 -5.17
N SER A 543 13.25 -41.63 -5.62
CA SER A 543 13.10 -42.96 -4.98
C SER A 543 13.61 -43.07 -3.54
N ARG A 544 14.48 -42.15 -3.11
CA ARG A 544 15.04 -42.09 -1.75
C ARG A 544 14.49 -40.93 -0.89
N GLY A 545 13.49 -40.18 -1.37
CA GLY A 545 12.95 -38.95 -0.75
C GLY A 545 13.96 -37.78 -0.80
N LEU A 546 13.50 -36.51 -0.84
CA LEU A 546 14.39 -35.34 -0.88
C LEU A 546 15.36 -35.27 0.30
N ARG A 547 15.09 -36.01 1.40
CA ARG A 547 15.78 -35.90 2.70
C ARG A 547 16.14 -34.43 2.93
N LEU A 548 15.11 -33.60 3.04
CA LEU A 548 15.23 -32.20 3.40
C LEU A 548 15.95 -32.20 4.76
N GLY A 549 17.26 -31.98 4.74
CA GLY A 549 18.13 -32.23 5.88
C GLY A 549 18.00 -31.20 6.99
N SER A 550 16.93 -30.40 7.02
CA SER A 550 16.69 -29.35 7.99
C SER A 550 15.66 -29.79 9.02
N GLY A 551 16.09 -29.89 10.27
CA GLY A 551 15.17 -29.95 11.42
C GLY A 551 14.47 -28.62 11.69
N GLU A 552 14.66 -27.60 10.84
CA GLU A 552 14.20 -26.22 11.01
C GLU A 552 13.13 -25.79 9.97
N LEU A 553 12.71 -26.69 9.06
CA LEU A 553 11.71 -26.35 8.03
C LEU A 553 10.34 -26.08 8.67
N MET A 554 9.76 -24.91 8.41
CA MET A 554 8.45 -24.45 8.90
C MET A 554 7.39 -24.40 7.80
N LEU A 555 7.77 -24.06 6.57
CA LEU A 555 6.85 -24.02 5.42
C LEU A 555 7.38 -24.87 4.26
N LEU A 556 6.51 -25.73 3.74
CA LEU A 556 6.77 -26.51 2.52
C LEU A 556 5.61 -26.34 1.55
N ASP A 557 5.88 -25.71 0.42
CA ASP A 557 4.94 -25.55 -0.68
C ASP A 557 5.29 -26.47 -1.85
N LEU A 558 4.36 -27.34 -2.21
CA LEU A 558 4.44 -28.32 -3.28
C LEU A 558 3.25 -28.17 -4.25
N GLN A 559 2.55 -27.04 -4.26
CA GLN A 559 1.36 -26.85 -5.08
C GLN A 559 1.65 -26.92 -6.59
N HIS A 560 0.61 -27.20 -7.40
CA HIS A 560 0.72 -27.26 -8.86
C HIS A 560 1.87 -28.17 -9.33
N ASN A 561 1.80 -29.44 -8.93
CA ASN A 561 2.74 -30.49 -9.28
C ASN A 561 1.99 -31.74 -9.80
N GLN A 562 2.71 -32.85 -9.97
CA GLN A 562 2.18 -34.11 -10.51
C GLN A 562 2.24 -35.25 -9.49
N LEU A 563 2.27 -34.95 -8.18
CA LEU A 563 2.50 -35.93 -7.11
C LEU A 563 1.29 -36.85 -6.95
N SER A 564 1.51 -38.17 -6.98
CA SER A 564 0.44 -39.17 -6.83
C SER A 564 0.06 -39.49 -5.37
N GLY A 565 0.81 -38.97 -4.40
CA GLY A 565 0.64 -39.23 -2.98
C GLY A 565 1.48 -38.26 -2.14
N VAL A 566 1.18 -38.16 -0.84
CA VAL A 566 1.99 -37.37 0.10
C VAL A 566 3.40 -37.98 0.15
N PRO A 567 4.47 -37.18 0.00
CA PRO A 567 5.82 -37.71 -0.12
C PRO A 567 6.40 -38.09 1.25
N ARG A 568 5.87 -39.16 1.88
CA ARG A 568 6.23 -39.63 3.24
C ARG A 568 7.73 -39.66 3.51
N ARG A 569 8.49 -40.21 2.56
CA ARG A 569 9.95 -40.35 2.67
C ARG A 569 10.70 -39.02 2.62
N ALA A 570 10.14 -38.00 1.96
CA ALA A 570 10.71 -36.66 1.92
C ALA A 570 10.42 -35.88 3.20
N LEU A 571 9.30 -36.19 3.87
CA LEU A 571 8.86 -35.59 5.13
C LEU A 571 9.49 -36.23 6.39
N LEU A 572 10.33 -37.25 6.22
CA LEU A 572 11.10 -37.83 7.33
C LEU A 572 12.13 -36.81 7.83
N GLY A 573 11.99 -36.38 9.09
CA GLY A 573 12.94 -35.51 9.78
C GLY A 573 12.57 -34.02 9.84
N VAL A 574 11.47 -33.59 9.22
CA VAL A 574 11.00 -32.18 9.23
C VAL A 574 9.89 -31.94 10.28
N GLY A 575 10.10 -32.39 11.52
CA GLY A 575 9.08 -32.36 12.57
C GLY A 575 8.65 -30.96 13.08
N LYS A 576 9.35 -29.90 12.68
CA LYS A 576 9.00 -28.50 12.99
C LYS A 576 8.08 -27.84 11.95
N LEU A 577 7.69 -28.57 10.90
CA LEU A 577 6.84 -28.03 9.83
C LEU A 577 5.50 -27.55 10.40
N GLU A 578 5.14 -26.30 10.08
CA GLU A 578 3.90 -25.64 10.48
C GLU A 578 2.90 -25.57 9.33
N ILE A 579 3.37 -25.36 8.10
CA ILE A 579 2.52 -25.19 6.91
C ILE A 579 2.96 -26.15 5.81
N LEU A 580 2.02 -26.95 5.31
CA LEU A 580 2.22 -27.85 4.19
C LEU A 580 1.17 -27.60 3.10
N VAL A 581 1.62 -27.15 1.94
CA VAL A 581 0.76 -26.90 0.77
C VAL A 581 1.02 -27.97 -0.29
N LEU A 582 -0.02 -28.69 -0.66
CA LEU A 582 -0.02 -29.81 -1.61
C LEU A 582 -1.12 -29.68 -2.67
N SER A 583 -1.74 -28.49 -2.78
CA SER A 583 -2.88 -28.28 -3.67
C SER A 583 -2.55 -28.42 -5.14
N TYR A 584 -3.53 -28.75 -5.98
CA TYR A 584 -3.34 -28.97 -7.41
C TYR A 584 -2.24 -30.02 -7.70
N ASN A 585 -2.40 -31.21 -7.12
CA ASN A 585 -1.57 -32.39 -7.36
C ASN A 585 -2.45 -33.58 -7.82
N LYS A 586 -1.89 -34.80 -7.85
CA LYS A 586 -2.57 -36.04 -8.27
C LYS A 586 -2.74 -37.03 -7.11
N ILE A 587 -2.87 -36.54 -5.87
CA ILE A 587 -2.99 -37.38 -4.68
C ILE A 587 -4.33 -38.11 -4.71
N HIS A 588 -4.32 -39.44 -4.58
CA HIS A 588 -5.52 -40.27 -4.67
C HIS A 588 -6.10 -40.74 -3.33
N ALA A 589 -5.27 -40.91 -2.31
CA ALA A 589 -5.68 -41.37 -1.00
C ALA A 589 -4.79 -40.81 0.11
N LEU A 590 -5.35 -40.67 1.30
CA LEU A 590 -4.65 -40.25 2.51
C LEU A 590 -4.83 -41.27 3.64
N PHE A 591 -3.76 -41.50 4.39
CA PHE A 591 -3.68 -42.40 5.51
C PHE A 591 -2.93 -41.75 6.67
N LYS A 592 -3.05 -42.30 7.88
CA LYS A 592 -2.34 -41.82 9.08
C LYS A 592 -0.82 -41.71 8.88
N GLU A 593 -0.20 -42.67 8.19
CA GLU A 593 1.26 -42.65 8.04
C GLU A 593 1.75 -41.57 7.05
N ASP A 594 0.85 -40.88 6.34
CA ASP A 594 1.22 -39.70 5.55
C ASP A 594 1.68 -38.52 6.42
N PHE A 595 1.16 -38.43 7.64
CA PHE A 595 1.34 -37.29 8.55
C PHE A 595 2.00 -37.64 9.89
N GLU A 596 2.39 -38.90 10.10
CA GLU A 596 2.87 -39.43 11.38
C GLU A 596 4.05 -38.66 11.99
N ASN A 597 4.87 -38.00 11.17
CA ASN A 597 6.07 -37.27 11.60
C ASN A 597 5.88 -35.74 11.70
N LEU A 598 4.64 -35.22 11.65
CA LEU A 598 4.35 -33.78 11.58
C LEU A 598 3.47 -33.27 12.74
N PRO A 599 3.86 -33.43 14.02
CA PRO A 599 3.00 -33.09 15.16
C PRO A 599 2.71 -31.59 15.32
N ASN A 600 3.58 -30.73 14.77
CA ASN A 600 3.51 -29.26 14.88
C ASN A 600 2.79 -28.59 13.71
N LEU A 601 2.26 -29.36 12.75
CA LEU A 601 1.59 -28.80 11.59
C LEU A 601 0.34 -28.02 12.01
N LEU A 602 0.31 -26.73 11.69
CA LEU A 602 -0.79 -25.80 11.95
C LEU A 602 -1.76 -25.75 10.77
N ALA A 603 -1.25 -25.85 9.54
CA ALA A 603 -2.04 -25.75 8.33
C ALA A 603 -1.66 -26.82 7.30
N VAL A 604 -2.67 -27.47 6.73
CA VAL A 604 -2.50 -28.38 5.60
C VAL A 604 -3.48 -28.01 4.49
N GLU A 605 -2.95 -27.81 3.29
CA GLU A 605 -3.69 -27.36 2.12
C GLU A 605 -3.57 -28.45 1.04
N LEU A 606 -4.67 -29.16 0.78
CA LEU A 606 -4.76 -30.36 -0.05
C LEU A 606 -5.77 -30.20 -1.19
N SER A 607 -6.26 -28.98 -1.40
CA SER A 607 -7.32 -28.71 -2.36
C SER A 607 -6.95 -29.09 -3.79
N HIS A 608 -7.95 -29.38 -4.61
CA HIS A 608 -7.81 -29.73 -6.02
C HIS A 608 -6.88 -30.93 -6.23
N ASN A 609 -7.04 -31.96 -5.40
CA ASN A 609 -6.44 -33.28 -5.59
C ASN A 609 -7.54 -34.33 -5.82
N PRO A 610 -7.33 -35.35 -6.68
CA PRO A 610 -8.30 -36.41 -6.92
C PRO A 610 -8.35 -37.45 -5.78
N ILE A 611 -8.45 -36.99 -4.52
CA ILE A 611 -8.46 -37.81 -3.32
C ILE A 611 -9.83 -38.45 -3.18
N ILE A 612 -9.91 -39.77 -3.31
CA ILE A 612 -11.17 -40.53 -3.24
C ILE A 612 -11.35 -41.15 -1.84
N ARG A 613 -10.25 -41.45 -1.14
CA ARG A 613 -10.26 -42.14 0.15
C ARG A 613 -9.40 -41.40 1.19
N VAL A 614 -9.97 -41.13 2.36
CA VAL A 614 -9.26 -40.59 3.53
C VAL A 614 -9.49 -41.53 4.70
N ALA A 615 -8.43 -42.06 5.32
CA ALA A 615 -8.56 -42.94 6.47
C ALA A 615 -9.07 -42.17 7.72
N PRO A 616 -9.87 -42.78 8.61
CA PRO A 616 -10.42 -42.10 9.80
C PRO A 616 -9.40 -41.49 10.75
N ASP A 617 -8.19 -42.05 10.80
CA ASP A 617 -7.11 -41.62 11.69
C ASP A 617 -6.05 -40.75 10.99
N THR A 618 -6.30 -40.34 9.74
CA THR A 618 -5.36 -39.57 8.90
C THR A 618 -4.78 -38.35 9.61
N PHE A 619 -5.63 -37.54 10.25
CA PHE A 619 -5.21 -36.28 10.87
C PHE A 619 -4.89 -36.40 12.36
N VAL A 620 -5.05 -37.58 12.98
CA VAL A 620 -4.78 -37.80 14.41
C VAL A 620 -3.34 -37.45 14.82
N PRO A 621 -2.30 -37.69 13.99
CA PRO A 621 -0.93 -37.28 14.32
C PRO A 621 -0.73 -35.75 14.42
N LEU A 622 -1.56 -34.95 13.74
CA LEU A 622 -1.40 -33.50 13.61
C LEU A 622 -1.98 -32.76 14.82
N ARG A 623 -1.25 -32.80 15.95
CA ARG A 623 -1.78 -32.33 17.25
C ARG A 623 -2.04 -30.82 17.29
N ALA A 624 -1.30 -30.03 16.52
CA ALA A 624 -1.39 -28.58 16.49
C ALA A 624 -2.29 -28.00 15.37
N LEU A 625 -2.97 -28.87 14.61
CA LEU A 625 -3.71 -28.49 13.39
C LEU A 625 -4.85 -27.51 13.69
N LYS A 626 -4.88 -26.41 12.92
CA LYS A 626 -5.90 -25.35 12.99
C LYS A 626 -6.60 -25.09 11.67
N HIS A 627 -5.91 -25.29 10.56
CA HIS A 627 -6.39 -24.97 9.22
C HIS A 627 -6.29 -26.19 8.32
N VAL A 628 -7.41 -26.54 7.68
CA VAL A 628 -7.48 -27.67 6.75
C VAL A 628 -8.21 -27.21 5.50
N GLY A 629 -7.52 -27.27 4.37
CA GLY A 629 -8.09 -27.05 3.05
C GLY A 629 -8.18 -28.36 2.27
N LEU A 630 -9.40 -28.72 1.89
CA LEU A 630 -9.76 -29.93 1.16
C LEU A 630 -10.74 -29.59 0.02
N ALA A 631 -10.67 -28.37 -0.51
CA ALA A 631 -11.58 -27.96 -1.58
C ALA A 631 -11.38 -28.83 -2.83
N GLY A 632 -12.44 -29.22 -3.52
CA GLY A 632 -12.35 -29.91 -4.81
C GLY A 632 -11.76 -31.33 -4.74
N ILE A 633 -11.82 -32.02 -3.59
CA ILE A 633 -11.42 -33.43 -3.50
C ILE A 633 -12.56 -34.40 -3.83
N GLY A 634 -12.23 -35.57 -4.37
CA GLY A 634 -13.21 -36.60 -4.78
C GLY A 634 -13.73 -37.51 -3.67
N CYS A 635 -13.52 -37.17 -2.39
CA CYS A 635 -13.88 -38.02 -1.26
C CYS A 635 -15.30 -37.69 -0.79
N SER A 636 -16.14 -38.70 -0.63
CA SER A 636 -17.56 -38.52 -0.29
C SER A 636 -17.85 -38.41 1.21
N ASP A 637 -17.01 -39.02 2.05
CA ASP A 637 -17.20 -38.99 3.51
C ASP A 637 -15.87 -38.66 4.21
N LEU A 638 -15.83 -37.47 4.83
CA LEU A 638 -14.72 -37.00 5.65
C LEU A 638 -15.03 -37.03 7.15
N SER A 639 -16.24 -37.48 7.53
CA SER A 639 -16.76 -37.33 8.90
C SER A 639 -15.88 -38.04 9.91
N ALA A 640 -15.48 -39.27 9.59
CA ALA A 640 -14.62 -40.07 10.46
C ALA A 640 -13.21 -39.47 10.62
N ALA A 641 -12.64 -38.89 9.56
CA ALA A 641 -11.32 -38.28 9.56
C ALA A 641 -11.27 -36.95 10.32
N LEU A 642 -12.32 -36.13 10.19
CA LEU A 642 -12.41 -34.82 10.80
C LEU A 642 -12.86 -34.89 12.27
N ARG A 643 -13.60 -35.94 12.69
CA ARG A 643 -14.12 -36.11 14.05
C ARG A 643 -13.10 -35.86 15.16
N TYR A 644 -11.85 -36.29 14.97
CA TYR A 644 -10.79 -36.17 15.98
C TYR A 644 -10.08 -34.81 16.01
N VAL A 645 -10.33 -33.94 15.02
CA VAL A 645 -9.64 -32.65 14.89
C VAL A 645 -10.57 -31.44 14.92
N LEU A 646 -11.87 -31.61 14.70
CA LEU A 646 -12.84 -30.49 14.64
C LEU A 646 -12.85 -29.57 15.86
N GLU A 647 -12.62 -30.10 17.08
CA GLU A 647 -12.63 -29.29 18.31
C GLU A 647 -11.53 -28.21 18.34
N ARG A 648 -10.44 -28.40 17.59
CA ARG A 648 -9.28 -27.49 17.52
C ARG A 648 -9.15 -26.70 16.22
N LEU A 649 -9.95 -27.03 15.21
CA LEU A 649 -9.90 -26.34 13.91
C LEU A 649 -10.51 -24.94 14.02
N VAL A 650 -9.80 -23.97 13.45
CA VAL A 650 -10.20 -22.57 13.34
C VAL A 650 -10.78 -22.27 11.96
N SER A 651 -10.21 -22.88 10.91
CA SER A 651 -10.80 -22.82 9.57
C SER A 651 -10.83 -24.18 8.88
N LEU A 652 -11.91 -24.39 8.12
CA LEU A 652 -12.11 -25.59 7.32
C LEU A 652 -12.66 -25.19 5.97
N ASP A 653 -11.97 -25.60 4.91
CA ASP A 653 -12.48 -25.54 3.54
C ASP A 653 -12.70 -26.96 3.02
N ILE A 654 -13.96 -27.27 2.72
CA ILE A 654 -14.43 -28.53 2.13
C ILE A 654 -15.33 -28.25 0.92
N SER A 655 -15.17 -27.08 0.29
CA SER A 655 -15.93 -26.72 -0.91
C SER A 655 -15.68 -27.71 -2.04
N SER A 656 -16.67 -27.93 -2.91
CA SER A 656 -16.53 -28.80 -4.10
C SER A 656 -16.06 -30.23 -3.83
N THR A 657 -16.14 -30.70 -2.58
CA THR A 657 -16.01 -32.13 -2.26
C THR A 657 -17.28 -32.87 -2.70
N SER A 658 -17.15 -34.15 -3.05
CA SER A 658 -18.29 -34.95 -3.52
C SER A 658 -19.32 -35.20 -2.40
N SER A 659 -20.15 -34.21 -2.09
CA SER A 659 -21.41 -34.35 -1.31
C SER A 659 -21.25 -34.64 0.19
N ILE A 660 -20.64 -33.76 0.97
CA ILE A 660 -20.64 -33.92 2.43
C ILE A 660 -21.97 -33.40 3.02
N GLU A 661 -22.64 -34.24 3.80
CA GLU A 661 -23.76 -33.83 4.65
C GLU A 661 -23.23 -33.10 5.88
N LEU A 662 -23.39 -31.77 5.92
CA LEU A 662 -22.98 -30.90 7.04
C LEU A 662 -23.51 -31.29 8.45
N PRO A 663 -24.61 -32.05 8.65
CA PRO A 663 -25.03 -32.54 9.97
C PRO A 663 -23.92 -33.24 10.79
N PHE A 664 -22.86 -33.79 10.17
CA PHE A 664 -21.76 -34.39 10.93
C PHE A 664 -21.00 -33.35 11.80
N LEU A 665 -20.82 -32.12 11.33
CA LEU A 665 -20.15 -31.04 12.08
C LEU A 665 -20.91 -30.71 13.37
N VAL A 666 -22.24 -30.89 13.35
CA VAL A 666 -23.17 -30.63 14.44
C VAL A 666 -23.05 -31.70 15.54
N SER A 667 -22.87 -32.97 15.14
CA SER A 667 -22.78 -34.11 16.07
C SER A 667 -21.55 -34.07 16.99
N VAL A 668 -20.51 -33.32 16.61
CA VAL A 668 -19.26 -33.19 17.37
C VAL A 668 -19.33 -32.05 18.40
N GLY A 669 -20.39 -31.23 18.39
CA GLY A 669 -20.84 -30.42 19.54
C GLY A 669 -19.92 -29.33 20.08
N ASN A 670 -18.71 -29.12 19.55
CA ASN A 670 -17.74 -28.19 20.16
C ASN A 670 -16.68 -27.64 19.19
N ALA A 671 -17.04 -27.42 17.92
CA ALA A 671 -16.11 -26.91 16.93
C ALA A 671 -15.71 -25.45 17.25
N SER A 672 -14.41 -25.19 17.37
CA SER A 672 -13.86 -23.83 17.53
C SER A 672 -13.75 -23.06 16.21
N LEU A 673 -14.49 -23.50 15.20
CA LEU A 673 -14.46 -22.98 13.84
C LEU A 673 -14.94 -21.53 13.80
N GLU A 674 -14.06 -20.67 13.29
CA GLU A 674 -14.35 -19.26 13.00
C GLU A 674 -14.67 -19.04 11.53
N ALA A 675 -14.13 -19.89 10.64
CA ALA A 675 -14.38 -19.82 9.19
C ALA A 675 -14.72 -21.19 8.61
N LEU A 676 -15.78 -21.25 7.82
CA LEU A 676 -16.23 -22.45 7.13
C LEU A 676 -16.52 -22.12 5.66
N VAL A 677 -15.86 -22.85 4.75
CA VAL A 677 -16.13 -22.83 3.32
C VAL A 677 -16.62 -24.22 2.91
N ALA A 678 -17.85 -24.34 2.42
CA ALA A 678 -18.46 -25.63 2.15
C ALA A 678 -19.51 -25.57 1.02
N GLN A 679 -19.63 -26.63 0.23
CA GLN A 679 -20.68 -26.75 -0.77
C GLN A 679 -21.70 -27.82 -0.38
N VAL A 680 -22.93 -27.41 -0.09
CA VAL A 680 -23.97 -28.24 0.53
C VAL A 680 -24.93 -28.81 -0.52
N LYS A 681 -25.19 -30.11 -0.46
CA LYS A 681 -26.16 -30.80 -1.34
C LYS A 681 -27.53 -31.08 -0.72
N SER A 682 -27.69 -30.89 0.59
CA SER A 682 -28.93 -31.15 1.33
C SER A 682 -29.48 -29.91 2.03
N ASP A 683 -30.75 -29.98 2.43
CA ASP A 683 -31.38 -28.97 3.26
C ASP A 683 -30.66 -28.90 4.62
N LEU A 684 -30.19 -27.72 5.00
CA LEU A 684 -29.63 -27.45 6.32
C LEU A 684 -30.73 -26.91 7.22
N SER A 685 -30.82 -27.42 8.44
CA SER A 685 -31.65 -26.79 9.46
C SER A 685 -30.91 -25.61 10.10
N ALA A 686 -31.67 -24.60 10.53
CA ALA A 686 -31.12 -23.48 11.30
C ALA A 686 -30.39 -23.94 12.57
N SER A 687 -30.85 -25.04 13.19
CA SER A 687 -30.21 -25.66 14.35
C SER A 687 -28.83 -26.23 14.05
N ASP A 688 -28.61 -26.73 12.83
CA ASP A 688 -27.33 -27.33 12.45
C ASP A 688 -26.21 -26.28 12.50
N LEU A 689 -26.45 -25.12 11.88
CA LEU A 689 -25.50 -24.01 11.90
C LEU A 689 -25.41 -23.35 13.28
N ALA A 690 -26.49 -23.32 14.06
CA ALA A 690 -26.52 -22.70 15.39
C ALA A 690 -25.56 -23.36 16.40
N SER A 691 -25.19 -24.62 16.17
CA SER A 691 -24.17 -25.31 16.96
C SER A 691 -22.76 -24.70 16.81
N LEU A 692 -22.48 -24.02 15.70
CA LEU A 692 -21.20 -23.38 15.40
C LEU A 692 -21.12 -21.97 16.01
N THR A 693 -21.09 -21.92 17.35
CA THR A 693 -21.23 -20.68 18.13
C THR A 693 -20.11 -19.66 17.95
N LYS A 694 -18.97 -20.02 17.33
CA LYS A 694 -17.84 -19.11 17.05
C LYS A 694 -17.72 -18.70 15.58
N LEU A 695 -18.65 -19.12 14.74
CA LEU A 695 -18.56 -18.91 13.30
C LEU A 695 -18.71 -17.41 12.97
N VAL A 696 -17.68 -16.84 12.33
CA VAL A 696 -17.62 -15.43 11.91
C VAL A 696 -17.74 -15.31 10.39
N ASP A 697 -17.13 -16.25 9.66
CA ASP A 697 -17.12 -16.29 8.20
C ASP A 697 -17.76 -17.58 7.69
N LEU A 698 -18.81 -17.44 6.91
CA LEU A 698 -19.55 -18.55 6.32
C LEU A 698 -19.64 -18.35 4.81
N ASP A 699 -18.96 -19.21 4.07
CA ASP A 699 -19.05 -19.31 2.62
C ASP A 699 -19.71 -20.65 2.26
N ILE A 700 -20.92 -20.56 1.72
CA ILE A 700 -21.65 -21.71 1.18
C ILE A 700 -21.96 -21.54 -0.30
N ARG A 701 -21.08 -20.85 -1.04
CA ARG A 701 -21.23 -20.61 -2.47
C ARG A 701 -21.40 -21.91 -3.26
N GLY A 702 -22.24 -21.87 -4.28
CA GLY A 702 -22.46 -23.01 -5.18
C GLY A 702 -23.33 -24.12 -4.60
N SER A 703 -23.86 -23.95 -3.39
CA SER A 703 -24.75 -24.91 -2.73
C SER A 703 -26.16 -24.86 -3.33
N ARG A 704 -26.34 -25.30 -4.58
CA ARG A 704 -27.60 -25.15 -5.35
C ARG A 704 -28.82 -25.85 -4.74
N HIS A 705 -28.62 -26.80 -3.84
CA HIS A 705 -29.68 -27.51 -3.12
C HIS A 705 -29.86 -27.00 -1.69
N PHE A 706 -29.13 -25.96 -1.29
CA PHE A 706 -29.22 -25.38 0.04
C PHE A 706 -30.58 -24.73 0.24
N LYS A 707 -31.37 -25.34 1.14
CA LYS A 707 -32.53 -24.71 1.74
C LYS A 707 -32.29 -24.58 3.23
N LEU A 708 -32.53 -23.39 3.77
CA LEU A 708 -32.48 -23.18 5.21
C LEU A 708 -33.88 -23.41 5.80
N ARG A 709 -34.07 -24.53 6.50
CA ARG A 709 -35.33 -24.79 7.21
C ARG A 709 -35.33 -24.00 8.52
N HIS A 710 -36.17 -22.97 8.59
CA HIS A 710 -36.38 -22.20 9.82
C HIS A 710 -37.25 -23.01 10.78
N LEU A 711 -36.65 -23.56 11.83
CA LEU A 711 -37.37 -24.17 12.94
C LEU A 711 -37.79 -23.07 13.91
N SER A 712 -39.06 -23.04 14.31
CA SER A 712 -39.54 -22.10 15.33
C SER A 712 -38.74 -22.28 16.63
N GLY A 713 -38.06 -21.23 17.08
CA GLY A 713 -37.25 -21.27 18.30
C GLY A 713 -35.74 -21.47 18.10
N THR A 714 -35.23 -21.59 16.86
CA THR A 714 -33.77 -21.65 16.64
C THR A 714 -33.10 -20.29 16.88
N PRO A 715 -31.97 -20.24 17.60
CA PRO A 715 -31.24 -19.00 17.84
C PRO A 715 -30.69 -18.42 16.54
N SER A 716 -30.67 -17.09 16.43
CA SER A 716 -30.07 -16.39 15.29
C SER A 716 -28.55 -16.58 15.27
N LEU A 717 -27.97 -16.71 14.08
CA LEU A 717 -26.52 -16.79 13.86
C LEU A 717 -25.90 -15.39 13.96
N SER A 718 -25.90 -14.85 15.17
CA SER A 718 -25.47 -13.47 15.47
C SER A 718 -23.95 -13.28 15.42
N THR A 719 -23.16 -14.35 15.39
CA THR A 719 -21.70 -14.29 15.31
C THR A 719 -21.19 -14.06 13.89
N VAL A 720 -21.96 -14.48 12.88
CA VAL A 720 -21.59 -14.39 11.47
C VAL A 720 -21.55 -12.92 11.04
N GLN A 721 -20.39 -12.49 10.55
CA GLN A 721 -20.16 -11.14 10.04
C GLN A 721 -20.01 -11.11 8.53
N ARG A 722 -19.41 -12.14 7.94
CA ARG A 722 -19.38 -12.34 6.48
C ARG A 722 -20.20 -13.56 6.11
N LEU A 723 -21.03 -13.38 5.10
CA LEU A 723 -21.89 -14.41 4.55
C LEU A 723 -21.78 -14.41 3.03
N ASP A 724 -21.30 -15.50 2.44
CA ASP A 724 -21.43 -15.76 1.00
C ASP A 724 -22.41 -16.90 0.76
N VAL A 725 -23.54 -16.55 0.13
CA VAL A 725 -24.57 -17.50 -0.31
C VAL A 725 -24.81 -17.37 -1.82
N SER A 726 -23.78 -17.00 -2.57
CA SER A 726 -23.84 -16.90 -4.03
C SER A 726 -24.10 -18.28 -4.65
N GLU A 727 -24.82 -18.34 -5.77
CA GLU A 727 -25.11 -19.59 -6.50
C GLU A 727 -25.84 -20.68 -5.68
N THR A 728 -26.62 -20.30 -4.67
CA THR A 728 -27.33 -21.25 -3.78
C THR A 728 -28.78 -21.54 -4.20
N ALA A 729 -29.25 -20.94 -5.30
CA ALA A 729 -30.64 -21.00 -5.75
C ALA A 729 -31.67 -20.56 -4.69
N LEU A 730 -31.26 -19.72 -3.72
CA LEU A 730 -32.07 -19.33 -2.57
C LEU A 730 -33.33 -18.58 -2.99
N THR A 731 -34.50 -19.18 -2.75
CA THR A 731 -35.81 -18.52 -2.77
C THR A 731 -36.68 -19.07 -1.63
N PRO A 732 -37.25 -18.23 -0.73
CA PRO A 732 -37.22 -16.77 -0.69
C PRO A 732 -36.10 -16.18 0.20
N LEU A 733 -35.68 -14.93 -0.10
CA LEU A 733 -34.66 -14.13 0.60
C LEU A 733 -34.90 -13.86 2.10
N THR A 734 -35.96 -14.41 2.71
CA THR A 734 -36.23 -14.30 4.15
C THR A 734 -35.11 -14.90 5.02
N THR A 735 -34.22 -15.70 4.42
CA THR A 735 -33.06 -16.35 5.03
C THR A 735 -32.09 -15.37 5.71
N LEU A 736 -31.95 -14.13 5.21
CA LEU A 736 -31.07 -13.13 5.82
C LEU A 736 -31.52 -12.69 7.21
N ALA A 737 -32.80 -12.88 7.55
CA ALA A 737 -33.33 -12.58 8.87
C ALA A 737 -32.67 -13.41 10.00
N MET A 738 -31.97 -14.49 9.65
CA MET A 738 -31.22 -15.32 10.59
C MET A 738 -29.79 -14.82 10.88
N PHE A 739 -29.28 -13.89 10.07
CA PHE A 739 -27.93 -13.34 10.18
C PHE A 739 -27.98 -11.83 10.52
N PRO A 740 -28.47 -11.46 11.71
CA PRO A 740 -28.77 -10.06 12.03
C PRO A 740 -27.52 -9.15 12.03
N ASN A 741 -26.35 -9.72 12.35
CA ASN A 741 -25.08 -8.99 12.47
C ASN A 741 -24.17 -9.13 11.25
N ALA A 742 -24.65 -9.77 10.17
CA ALA A 742 -23.90 -9.84 8.93
C ALA A 742 -23.66 -8.42 8.40
N LYS A 743 -22.40 -8.08 8.16
CA LYS A 743 -21.95 -6.80 7.61
C LYS A 743 -21.75 -6.89 6.10
N THR A 744 -21.19 -8.01 5.64
CA THR A 744 -20.88 -8.25 4.23
C THR A 744 -21.64 -9.47 3.76
N VAL A 745 -22.50 -9.27 2.75
CA VAL A 745 -23.38 -10.31 2.25
C VAL A 745 -23.27 -10.39 0.72
N PHE A 746 -22.80 -11.54 0.24
CA PHE A 746 -22.77 -11.88 -1.18
C PHE A 746 -23.90 -12.86 -1.50
N MET A 747 -24.72 -12.50 -2.49
CA MET A 747 -25.84 -13.31 -2.96
C MET A 747 -25.85 -13.37 -4.49
N ASN A 748 -24.67 -13.34 -5.10
CA ASN A 748 -24.54 -13.28 -6.55
C ASN A 748 -25.12 -14.54 -7.21
N HIS A 749 -25.60 -14.43 -8.45
CA HIS A 749 -26.09 -15.55 -9.26
C HIS A 749 -27.26 -16.34 -8.61
N ASN A 750 -28.07 -15.70 -7.77
CA ASN A 750 -29.30 -16.29 -7.24
C ASN A 750 -30.52 -15.92 -8.08
N PRO A 751 -31.44 -16.84 -8.41
CA PRO A 751 -32.56 -16.61 -9.34
C PRO A 751 -33.69 -15.77 -8.71
N THR A 752 -33.40 -14.52 -8.33
CA THR A 752 -34.32 -13.61 -7.66
C THR A 752 -34.91 -12.60 -8.63
N THR A 753 -36.20 -12.73 -8.95
CA THR A 753 -36.84 -11.79 -9.89
C THR A 753 -37.35 -10.51 -9.24
N VAL A 754 -37.75 -10.53 -7.96
CA VAL A 754 -38.36 -9.40 -7.25
C VAL A 754 -37.78 -9.23 -5.85
N LEU A 755 -37.31 -8.02 -5.53
CA LEU A 755 -36.89 -7.66 -4.17
C LEU A 755 -38.07 -7.05 -3.39
N SER A 756 -38.58 -7.77 -2.39
CA SER A 756 -39.68 -7.35 -1.51
C SER A 756 -39.17 -6.73 -0.20
N ASN A 757 -40.04 -6.09 0.60
CA ASN A 757 -39.70 -5.55 1.92
C ASN A 757 -39.46 -6.61 3.01
N ARG A 758 -39.66 -7.90 2.70
CA ARG A 758 -39.44 -9.02 3.63
C ARG A 758 -38.05 -9.64 3.50
N PHE A 759 -37.22 -9.12 2.62
CA PHE A 759 -35.91 -9.69 2.32
C PHE A 759 -34.87 -9.42 3.42
N VAL A 760 -35.04 -8.36 4.22
CA VAL A 760 -34.16 -8.01 5.36
C VAL A 760 -34.99 -7.70 6.59
N LYS A 761 -34.49 -8.11 7.76
CA LYS A 761 -35.10 -7.78 9.06
C LYS A 761 -34.80 -6.35 9.49
N THR A 762 -35.72 -5.74 10.22
CA THR A 762 -35.47 -4.50 10.98
C THR A 762 -34.35 -4.75 12.00
N ASN A 763 -33.26 -3.96 11.95
CA ASN A 763 -32.00 -4.06 12.73
C ASN A 763 -30.81 -4.78 12.07
N SER A 764 -30.89 -5.09 10.78
CA SER A 764 -29.76 -5.66 10.04
C SER A 764 -28.58 -4.68 9.95
N GLN A 765 -27.37 -5.21 10.19
CA GLN A 765 -26.11 -4.44 10.17
C GLN A 765 -25.38 -4.50 8.83
N ILE A 766 -26.08 -4.88 7.74
CA ILE A 766 -25.47 -5.03 6.41
C ILE A 766 -24.95 -3.68 5.92
N ARG A 767 -23.65 -3.65 5.61
CA ARG A 767 -22.94 -2.53 4.99
C ARG A 767 -22.66 -2.76 3.53
N VAL A 768 -22.33 -4.00 3.16
CA VAL A 768 -22.01 -4.39 1.77
C VAL A 768 -23.00 -5.46 1.33
N LEU A 769 -23.74 -5.15 0.26
CA LEU A 769 -24.75 -6.04 -0.31
C LEU A 769 -24.53 -6.24 -1.81
N HIS A 770 -24.11 -7.44 -2.19
CA HIS A 770 -23.87 -7.81 -3.58
C HIS A 770 -24.91 -8.79 -4.08
N MET A 771 -25.63 -8.40 -5.13
CA MET A 771 -26.69 -9.17 -5.78
C MET A 771 -26.52 -9.12 -7.30
N ARG A 772 -25.30 -9.39 -7.77
CA ARG A 772 -24.96 -9.42 -9.20
C ARG A 772 -25.54 -10.66 -9.87
N HIS A 773 -25.97 -10.55 -11.14
CA HIS A 773 -26.49 -11.69 -11.91
C HIS A 773 -27.71 -12.39 -11.31
N CYS A 774 -28.53 -11.67 -10.53
CA CYS A 774 -29.68 -12.25 -9.83
C CYS A 774 -30.99 -12.30 -10.63
N GLN A 775 -31.01 -11.83 -11.89
CA GLN A 775 -32.22 -11.71 -12.72
C GLN A 775 -33.29 -10.77 -12.16
N ILE A 776 -32.92 -9.82 -11.30
CA ILE A 776 -33.86 -8.89 -10.65
C ILE A 776 -34.49 -7.97 -11.70
N ARG A 777 -35.83 -7.93 -11.72
CA ARG A 777 -36.62 -7.08 -12.63
C ARG A 777 -37.27 -5.90 -11.90
N GLN A 778 -37.64 -6.09 -10.64
CA GLN A 778 -38.39 -5.10 -9.85
C GLN A 778 -37.89 -5.02 -8.41
N ILE A 779 -37.86 -3.79 -7.88
CA ILE A 779 -37.50 -3.49 -6.50
C ILE A 779 -38.67 -2.76 -5.83
N SER A 780 -39.16 -3.31 -4.72
CA SER A 780 -40.20 -2.69 -3.90
C SER A 780 -39.72 -1.37 -3.30
N ALA A 781 -40.64 -0.40 -3.15
CA ALA A 781 -40.34 0.92 -2.59
C ALA A 781 -39.80 0.88 -1.16
N HIS A 782 -40.01 -0.22 -0.44
CA HIS A 782 -39.59 -0.40 0.95
C HIS A 782 -38.58 -1.54 1.11
N ALA A 783 -38.01 -2.05 0.01
CA ALA A 783 -37.08 -3.18 0.05
C ALA A 783 -35.92 -2.92 1.02
N PHE A 784 -35.21 -1.80 0.86
CA PHE A 784 -34.01 -1.47 1.63
C PHE A 784 -34.26 -0.61 2.87
N ARG A 785 -35.53 -0.37 3.26
CA ARG A 785 -35.87 0.46 4.41
C ARG A 785 -35.16 0.02 5.72
N PRO A 786 -35.00 -1.29 6.01
CA PRO A 786 -34.26 -1.73 7.19
C PRO A 786 -32.76 -1.37 7.20
N LEU A 787 -32.19 -1.06 6.04
CA LEU A 787 -30.76 -0.80 5.82
C LEU A 787 -30.45 0.69 5.66
N ARG A 788 -31.40 1.56 6.05
CA ARG A 788 -31.38 3.01 5.83
C ARG A 788 -30.06 3.67 6.21
N ASP A 789 -29.56 3.34 7.39
CA ASP A 789 -28.44 4.04 8.02
C ASP A 789 -27.16 3.17 8.05
N THR A 790 -27.21 1.96 7.48
CA THR A 790 -26.12 0.96 7.56
C THR A 790 -25.50 0.64 6.21
N LEU A 791 -26.27 0.65 5.11
CA LEU A 791 -25.78 0.22 3.81
C LEU A 791 -24.87 1.27 3.17
N ASP A 792 -23.63 0.87 2.91
CA ASP A 792 -22.56 1.67 2.32
C ASP A 792 -22.40 1.34 0.83
N GLU A 793 -22.43 0.05 0.50
CA GLU A 793 -22.22 -0.47 -0.84
C GLU A 793 -23.36 -1.37 -1.30
N LEU A 794 -23.89 -1.06 -2.48
CA LEU A 794 -24.93 -1.83 -3.15
C LEU A 794 -24.52 -2.17 -4.57
N ASN A 795 -24.30 -3.46 -4.84
CA ASN A 795 -24.05 -3.96 -6.19
C ASN A 795 -25.27 -4.72 -6.74
N LEU A 796 -25.93 -4.13 -7.74
CA LEU A 796 -27.06 -4.69 -8.49
C LEU A 796 -26.72 -4.86 -9.98
N SER A 797 -25.43 -4.99 -10.31
CA SER A 797 -25.00 -5.12 -11.69
C SER A 797 -25.48 -6.43 -12.35
N HIS A 798 -25.52 -6.45 -13.68
CA HIS A 798 -25.93 -7.62 -14.48
C HIS A 798 -27.31 -8.19 -14.09
N ASN A 799 -28.26 -7.32 -13.74
CA ASN A 799 -29.65 -7.69 -13.51
C ASN A 799 -30.52 -7.33 -14.71
N LYS A 800 -31.85 -7.38 -14.56
CA LYS A 800 -32.84 -7.09 -15.60
C LYS A 800 -33.68 -5.87 -15.23
N LEU A 801 -33.11 -4.93 -14.49
CA LEU A 801 -33.81 -3.73 -14.03
C LEU A 801 -34.07 -2.79 -15.21
N ARG A 802 -35.34 -2.45 -15.43
CA ARG A 802 -35.75 -1.50 -16.48
C ARG A 802 -35.95 -0.08 -15.97
N TRP A 803 -36.27 0.07 -14.70
CA TRP A 803 -36.43 1.35 -14.02
C TRP A 803 -36.04 1.19 -12.56
N LEU A 804 -35.54 2.27 -11.96
CA LEU A 804 -35.13 2.29 -10.56
C LEU A 804 -36.27 2.83 -9.70
N ASN A 805 -36.64 2.09 -8.66
CA ASN A 805 -37.61 2.59 -7.69
C ASN A 805 -36.92 3.55 -6.71
N TRP A 806 -36.93 4.85 -7.02
CA TRP A 806 -36.27 5.87 -6.21
C TRP A 806 -36.69 5.87 -4.74
N ARG A 807 -37.92 5.47 -4.41
CA ARG A 807 -38.38 5.37 -3.01
C ARG A 807 -37.63 4.31 -2.20
N ALA A 808 -37.05 3.31 -2.87
CA ALA A 808 -36.27 2.25 -2.23
C ALA A 808 -34.85 2.70 -1.86
N LEU A 809 -34.24 3.59 -2.65
CA LEU A 809 -32.84 3.99 -2.48
C LEU A 809 -32.66 5.38 -1.86
N LEU A 810 -33.57 6.31 -2.12
CA LEU A 810 -33.49 7.67 -1.58
C LEU A 810 -33.37 7.74 -0.04
N PRO A 811 -33.99 6.83 0.74
CA PRO A 811 -33.84 6.82 2.19
C PRO A 811 -32.43 6.43 2.67
N LEU A 812 -31.61 5.77 1.84
CA LEU A 812 -30.32 5.20 2.23
C LEU A 812 -29.28 6.31 2.42
N THR A 813 -29.14 6.81 3.63
CA THR A 813 -28.32 7.99 3.97
C THR A 813 -26.83 7.68 4.06
N ALA A 814 -26.47 6.42 4.30
CA ALA A 814 -25.09 5.95 4.40
C ALA A 814 -24.50 5.46 3.06
N LEU A 815 -25.31 5.38 2.00
CA LEU A 815 -24.92 4.73 0.75
C LEU A 815 -23.91 5.57 -0.03
N ARG A 816 -22.73 5.02 -0.31
CA ARG A 816 -21.65 5.67 -1.04
C ARG A 816 -21.42 5.07 -2.42
N LEU A 817 -21.42 3.74 -2.53
CA LEU A 817 -21.18 3.04 -3.78
C LEU A 817 -22.45 2.36 -4.29
N VAL A 818 -22.81 2.68 -5.54
CA VAL A 818 -23.94 2.05 -6.22
C VAL A 818 -23.52 1.56 -7.60
N ASP A 819 -23.52 0.25 -7.79
CA ASP A 819 -23.29 -0.39 -9.09
C ASP A 819 -24.60 -0.88 -9.70
N LEU A 820 -24.99 -0.21 -10.79
CA LEU A 820 -26.18 -0.49 -11.59
C LEU A 820 -25.82 -0.89 -13.03
N SER A 821 -24.55 -1.26 -13.26
CA SER A 821 -24.07 -1.60 -14.60
C SER A 821 -24.76 -2.84 -15.19
N TYR A 822 -24.80 -2.93 -16.53
CA TYR A 822 -25.35 -4.06 -17.28
C TYR A 822 -26.78 -4.44 -16.89
N ASN A 823 -27.64 -3.44 -16.69
CA ASN A 823 -29.09 -3.60 -16.54
C ASN A 823 -29.81 -3.22 -17.84
N GLU A 824 -31.14 -3.03 -17.79
CA GLU A 824 -31.98 -2.68 -18.93
C GLU A 824 -32.51 -1.23 -18.86
N PHE A 825 -31.75 -0.28 -18.32
CA PHE A 825 -32.17 1.13 -18.16
C PHE A 825 -32.21 1.94 -19.48
N ARG A 826 -32.69 1.35 -20.58
CA ARG A 826 -32.77 1.98 -21.91
C ARG A 826 -33.82 3.09 -21.98
N ASP A 827 -33.51 4.16 -22.72
CA ASP A 827 -34.44 5.27 -22.98
C ASP A 827 -35.54 4.86 -23.96
N ARG A 828 -36.78 4.69 -23.50
CA ARG A 828 -37.94 4.48 -24.38
C ARG A 828 -38.66 5.80 -24.67
N SER A 829 -38.90 6.08 -25.95
CA SER A 829 -39.81 7.15 -26.39
C SER A 829 -41.24 6.62 -26.39
N TYR A 830 -42.18 7.34 -25.76
CA TYR A 830 -43.62 7.04 -25.84
C TYR A 830 -44.34 8.20 -26.51
N TYR A 831 -45.27 7.90 -27.42
CA TYR A 831 -46.18 8.88 -27.98
C TYR A 831 -47.36 9.07 -27.02
N ILE A 832 -47.54 10.27 -26.48
CA ILE A 832 -48.73 10.61 -25.68
C ILE A 832 -49.40 11.80 -26.37
N ARG A 833 -50.65 11.62 -26.84
CA ARG A 833 -51.47 12.67 -27.50
C ARG A 833 -50.77 13.39 -28.66
N GLY A 834 -50.21 12.64 -29.61
CA GLY A 834 -49.63 13.21 -30.84
C GLY A 834 -48.32 13.99 -30.68
N ARG A 835 -47.78 14.14 -29.46
CA ARG A 835 -46.42 14.66 -29.23
C ARG A 835 -45.49 13.53 -28.78
N ARG A 836 -44.30 13.44 -29.39
CA ARG A 836 -43.20 12.60 -28.90
C ARG A 836 -42.84 13.03 -27.49
N SER A 837 -43.00 12.14 -26.50
CA SER A 837 -42.59 12.39 -25.12
C SER A 837 -41.60 11.31 -24.68
N HIS A 838 -40.36 11.70 -24.44
CA HIS A 838 -39.32 10.80 -23.94
C HIS A 838 -39.51 10.63 -22.42
N ARG A 839 -40.11 9.51 -21.97
CA ARG A 839 -40.01 9.12 -20.54
C ARG A 839 -38.80 8.21 -20.39
N LEU A 840 -37.76 8.77 -19.81
CA LEU A 840 -36.45 8.14 -19.65
C LEU A 840 -36.50 7.15 -18.47
N ALA A 841 -35.76 6.05 -18.57
CA ALA A 841 -35.71 5.01 -17.54
C ALA A 841 -35.19 5.54 -16.19
N PHE A 842 -34.30 6.53 -16.25
CA PHE A 842 -34.03 7.47 -15.18
C PHE A 842 -34.91 8.70 -15.40
N PRO A 843 -35.96 8.96 -14.59
CA PRO A 843 -36.72 10.19 -14.73
C PRO A 843 -35.77 11.39 -14.58
N LEU A 844 -35.45 12.05 -15.70
CA LEU A 844 -34.58 13.22 -15.75
C LEU A 844 -34.99 14.31 -14.76
N ASP A 845 -36.20 14.31 -14.23
CA ASP A 845 -36.73 15.46 -13.50
C ASP A 845 -36.72 15.30 -11.97
N ARG A 846 -36.26 14.17 -11.39
CA ARG A 846 -36.33 13.95 -9.93
C ARG A 846 -35.02 13.42 -9.33
N ARG A 847 -34.79 13.74 -8.04
CA ARG A 847 -33.70 13.18 -7.22
C ARG A 847 -34.03 11.70 -7.00
N ILE A 848 -33.26 10.80 -7.62
CA ILE A 848 -33.51 9.35 -7.62
C ILE A 848 -32.62 8.62 -6.61
N LEU A 849 -31.41 9.13 -6.41
CA LEU A 849 -30.36 8.56 -5.56
C LEU A 849 -30.09 9.48 -4.36
N PRO A 850 -29.61 8.92 -3.24
CA PRO A 850 -29.25 9.70 -2.05
C PRO A 850 -28.05 10.62 -2.36
N SER A 851 -27.94 11.74 -1.65
CA SER A 851 -26.87 12.73 -1.88
C SER A 851 -25.49 12.31 -1.39
N SER A 852 -25.43 11.22 -0.60
CA SER A 852 -24.21 10.62 -0.05
C SER A 852 -23.41 9.80 -1.07
N VAL A 853 -23.97 9.53 -2.25
CA VAL A 853 -23.33 8.67 -3.27
C VAL A 853 -22.05 9.33 -3.79
N GLU A 854 -20.93 8.63 -3.61
CA GLU A 854 -19.61 9.00 -4.09
C GLU A 854 -19.27 8.29 -5.40
N GLU A 855 -19.82 7.10 -5.62
CA GLU A 855 -19.51 6.26 -6.76
C GLU A 855 -20.77 5.70 -7.40
N LEU A 856 -20.89 5.94 -8.71
CA LEU A 856 -22.03 5.48 -9.49
C LEU A 856 -21.57 4.82 -10.78
N SER A 857 -21.91 3.55 -10.93
CA SER A 857 -21.72 2.82 -12.19
C SER A 857 -23.05 2.59 -12.89
N LEU A 858 -23.14 3.09 -14.12
CA LEU A 858 -24.27 2.93 -15.05
C LEU A 858 -23.80 2.34 -16.39
N ALA A 859 -22.64 1.70 -16.40
CA ALA A 859 -22.07 1.11 -17.61
C ALA A 859 -23.01 0.07 -18.26
N GLY A 860 -22.98 -0.11 -19.57
CA GLY A 860 -23.66 -1.23 -20.25
C GLY A 860 -25.20 -1.20 -20.22
N ASN A 861 -25.83 -0.04 -20.03
CA ASN A 861 -27.30 0.09 -19.88
C ASN A 861 -28.04 0.53 -21.16
N GLY A 862 -27.31 0.86 -22.23
CA GLY A 862 -27.88 1.38 -23.47
C GLY A 862 -28.45 2.80 -23.35
N LEU A 863 -27.83 3.64 -22.52
CA LEU A 863 -28.22 5.05 -22.37
C LEU A 863 -27.86 5.85 -23.63
N HIS A 864 -28.78 6.67 -24.16
CA HIS A 864 -28.51 7.50 -25.33
C HIS A 864 -27.91 8.88 -24.98
N ARG A 865 -28.05 9.29 -23.72
CA ARG A 865 -27.58 10.58 -23.20
C ARG A 865 -27.08 10.39 -21.77
N VAL A 866 -26.20 11.29 -21.33
CA VAL A 866 -25.79 11.37 -19.92
C VAL A 866 -27.00 11.76 -19.06
N PRO A 867 -27.27 11.09 -17.92
CA PRO A 867 -28.40 11.40 -17.04
C PRO A 867 -28.10 12.59 -16.10
N VAL A 868 -27.85 13.75 -16.71
CA VAL A 868 -27.29 14.97 -16.10
C VAL A 868 -28.02 15.49 -14.89
N ARG A 869 -29.35 15.46 -14.90
CA ARG A 869 -30.14 16.01 -13.78
C ARG A 869 -30.10 15.08 -12.57
N CYS A 870 -29.82 13.80 -12.78
CA CYS A 870 -29.60 12.83 -11.72
C CYS A 870 -28.16 12.93 -11.23
N THR A 871 -27.19 12.83 -12.13
CA THR A 871 -25.76 12.87 -11.79
C THR A 871 -25.33 14.24 -11.27
N GLY A 872 -25.85 15.33 -11.83
CA GLY A 872 -25.60 16.72 -11.44
C GLY A 872 -26.19 17.14 -10.09
N ARG A 873 -27.00 16.29 -9.45
CA ARG A 873 -27.59 16.56 -8.12
C ARG A 873 -26.96 15.70 -7.02
N LEU A 874 -25.86 15.02 -7.32
CA LEU A 874 -25.06 14.21 -6.40
C LEU A 874 -23.81 15.02 -6.01
N PRO A 875 -23.88 15.80 -4.92
CA PRO A 875 -22.81 16.73 -4.55
C PRO A 875 -21.51 16.01 -4.17
N GLU A 876 -21.61 14.77 -3.68
CA GLU A 876 -20.48 13.96 -3.22
C GLU A 876 -19.89 13.07 -4.32
N LEU A 877 -20.43 13.08 -5.54
CA LEU A 877 -20.01 12.17 -6.60
C LEU A 877 -18.56 12.41 -7.05
N ARG A 878 -17.72 11.38 -6.92
CA ARG A 878 -16.29 11.35 -7.28
C ARG A 878 -16.03 10.50 -8.51
N ARG A 879 -16.66 9.31 -8.60
CA ARG A 879 -16.47 8.39 -9.72
C ARG A 879 -17.79 8.13 -10.44
N LEU A 880 -17.78 8.37 -11.76
CA LEU A 880 -18.92 8.12 -12.62
C LEU A 880 -18.51 7.24 -13.80
N ASN A 881 -19.06 6.03 -13.84
CA ASN A 881 -18.83 5.09 -14.93
C ASN A 881 -20.06 5.01 -15.85
N LEU A 882 -19.90 5.45 -17.09
CA LEU A 882 -20.90 5.43 -18.17
C LEU A 882 -20.40 4.63 -19.40
N ALA A 883 -19.39 3.80 -19.22
CA ALA A 883 -18.82 2.92 -20.24
C ALA A 883 -19.86 2.05 -20.96
N GLY A 884 -19.64 1.70 -22.22
CA GLY A 884 -20.47 0.68 -22.89
C GLY A 884 -21.94 1.07 -23.09
N ASN A 885 -22.25 2.36 -23.17
CA ASN A 885 -23.61 2.86 -23.43
C ASN A 885 -23.78 3.29 -24.90
N GLU A 886 -24.91 3.90 -25.26
CA GLU A 886 -25.20 4.35 -26.62
C GLU A 886 -25.19 5.89 -26.73
N ILE A 887 -24.34 6.55 -25.94
CA ILE A 887 -24.30 8.01 -25.84
C ILE A 887 -23.72 8.60 -27.13
N ALA A 888 -24.48 9.42 -27.84
CA ALA A 888 -24.09 9.95 -29.15
C ALA A 888 -23.33 11.30 -29.08
N SER A 889 -23.54 12.07 -28.02
CA SER A 889 -22.93 13.40 -27.83
C SER A 889 -22.90 13.78 -26.35
N VAL A 890 -21.83 14.46 -25.92
CA VAL A 890 -21.72 15.07 -24.59
C VAL A 890 -21.98 16.56 -24.72
N GLN A 891 -23.09 17.04 -24.16
CA GLN A 891 -23.46 18.46 -24.20
C GLN A 891 -22.98 19.20 -22.95
N LEU A 892 -23.49 20.41 -22.76
CA LEU A 892 -23.21 21.33 -21.66
C LEU A 892 -23.86 20.87 -20.33
N GLN A 893 -23.25 19.91 -19.64
CA GLN A 893 -24.03 18.96 -18.84
C GLN A 893 -23.45 18.56 -17.47
N PHE A 894 -22.28 19.05 -17.06
CA PHE A 894 -21.65 18.64 -15.79
C PHE A 894 -21.49 19.75 -14.73
N TYR A 895 -22.23 20.85 -14.87
CA TYR A 895 -22.05 22.09 -14.10
C TYR A 895 -22.06 22.00 -12.57
N SER A 896 -22.68 20.96 -12.01
CA SER A 896 -22.92 20.86 -10.57
C SER A 896 -22.08 19.76 -9.89
N ASN A 897 -21.23 19.05 -10.64
CA ASN A 897 -20.43 17.93 -10.13
C ASN A 897 -18.99 18.35 -9.84
N ALA A 898 -18.84 19.32 -8.94
CA ALA A 898 -17.54 19.89 -8.61
C ALA A 898 -16.55 18.88 -8.01
N LYS A 899 -17.03 17.81 -7.35
CA LYS A 899 -16.17 16.79 -6.70
C LYS A 899 -15.77 15.63 -7.61
N LEU A 900 -16.24 15.59 -8.86
CA LEU A 900 -15.98 14.47 -9.77
C LEU A 900 -14.49 14.41 -10.13
N THR A 901 -13.85 13.29 -9.83
CA THR A 901 -12.43 13.01 -10.10
C THR A 901 -12.23 12.06 -11.27
N GLU A 902 -13.19 11.15 -11.51
CA GLU A 902 -13.09 10.15 -12.56
C GLU A 902 -14.38 10.06 -13.37
N LEU A 903 -14.24 10.15 -14.69
CA LEU A 903 -15.32 10.02 -15.64
C LEU A 903 -14.93 9.03 -16.74
N ASN A 904 -15.62 7.88 -16.76
CA ASN A 904 -15.45 6.89 -17.81
C ASN A 904 -16.62 6.94 -18.79
N LEU A 905 -16.32 7.28 -20.04
CA LEU A 905 -17.24 7.36 -21.18
C LEU A 905 -16.78 6.47 -22.34
N ASN A 906 -15.90 5.51 -22.08
CA ASN A 906 -15.38 4.64 -23.13
C ASN A 906 -16.48 3.77 -23.76
N ASN A 907 -16.21 3.26 -24.97
CA ASN A 907 -17.11 2.36 -25.70
C ASN A 907 -18.56 2.90 -25.78
N ASN A 908 -18.70 4.12 -26.27
CA ASN A 908 -19.98 4.77 -26.53
C ASN A 908 -20.11 5.12 -28.03
N ARG A 909 -21.10 5.93 -28.42
CA ARG A 909 -21.29 6.40 -29.80
C ARG A 909 -20.96 7.89 -29.96
N ILE A 910 -20.07 8.42 -29.12
CA ILE A 910 -19.80 9.86 -29.07
C ILE A 910 -19.08 10.28 -30.34
N SER A 911 -19.73 11.11 -31.13
CA SER A 911 -19.18 11.69 -32.36
C SER A 911 -18.96 13.20 -32.28
N ARG A 912 -19.55 13.84 -31.26
CA ARG A 912 -19.46 15.29 -31.03
C ARG A 912 -19.33 15.59 -29.55
N LEU A 913 -18.35 16.43 -29.21
CA LEU A 913 -18.14 17.00 -27.89
C LEU A 913 -18.44 18.50 -27.94
N HIS A 914 -19.23 19.00 -26.99
CA HIS A 914 -19.45 20.43 -26.85
C HIS A 914 -18.16 21.12 -26.34
N PRO A 915 -17.79 22.33 -26.82
CA PRO A 915 -16.55 23.00 -26.40
C PRO A 915 -16.37 23.11 -24.88
N LYS A 916 -17.45 23.42 -24.16
CA LYS A 916 -17.49 23.48 -22.69
C LYS A 916 -18.06 22.24 -22.01
N ALA A 917 -17.96 21.06 -22.63
CA ALA A 917 -18.52 19.82 -22.08
C ALA A 917 -17.95 19.47 -20.69
N PHE A 918 -16.63 19.66 -20.51
CA PHE A 918 -15.91 19.28 -19.30
C PHE A 918 -15.40 20.47 -18.48
N ALA A 919 -15.53 21.71 -18.99
CA ALA A 919 -14.95 22.92 -18.39
C ALA A 919 -15.31 23.15 -16.91
N ALA A 920 -16.48 22.69 -16.45
CA ALA A 920 -16.92 22.85 -15.07
C ALA A 920 -16.36 21.78 -14.09
N LEU A 921 -15.68 20.75 -14.59
CA LEU A 921 -15.20 19.62 -13.80
C LEU A 921 -13.79 19.87 -13.25
N ASN A 922 -13.66 20.88 -12.39
CA ASN A 922 -12.35 21.39 -11.94
C ASN A 922 -11.46 20.37 -11.20
N ASN A 923 -12.05 19.32 -10.62
CA ASN A 923 -11.33 18.27 -9.89
C ASN A 923 -11.11 17.00 -10.71
N LEU A 924 -11.50 16.98 -11.99
CA LEU A 924 -11.38 15.79 -12.84
C LEU A 924 -9.91 15.48 -13.11
N ARG A 925 -9.51 14.25 -12.76
CA ARG A 925 -8.16 13.72 -12.93
C ARG A 925 -8.10 12.64 -14.00
N HIS A 926 -9.15 11.84 -14.14
CA HIS A 926 -9.20 10.74 -15.10
C HIS A 926 -10.40 10.89 -16.03
N LEU A 927 -10.13 11.01 -17.33
CA LEU A 927 -11.15 11.06 -18.37
C LEU A 927 -10.85 9.99 -19.43
N ASN A 928 -11.75 9.03 -19.57
CA ASN A 928 -11.65 8.00 -20.61
C ASN A 928 -12.75 8.19 -21.67
N LEU A 929 -12.35 8.50 -22.89
CA LEU A 929 -13.19 8.67 -24.08
C LEU A 929 -12.89 7.64 -25.17
N GLY A 930 -12.10 6.61 -24.87
CA GLY A 930 -11.69 5.60 -25.85
C GLY A 930 -12.88 4.85 -26.46
N TRP A 931 -12.66 4.22 -27.62
CA TRP A 931 -13.69 3.46 -28.34
C TRP A 931 -14.95 4.30 -28.66
N ASN A 932 -14.76 5.56 -29.08
CA ASN A 932 -15.82 6.44 -29.55
C ASN A 932 -15.52 6.97 -30.96
N PRO A 933 -16.51 7.13 -31.86
CA PRO A 933 -16.26 7.61 -33.22
C PRO A 933 -16.07 9.14 -33.30
N LEU A 934 -15.09 9.70 -32.59
CA LEU A 934 -14.91 11.15 -32.43
C LEU A 934 -14.43 11.85 -33.72
N LEU A 935 -13.56 11.21 -34.51
CA LEU A 935 -12.88 11.77 -35.71
C LEU A 935 -11.89 12.93 -35.41
N THR A 936 -12.26 13.85 -34.53
CA THR A 936 -11.46 14.97 -34.00
C THR A 936 -11.89 15.26 -32.56
N ILE A 937 -10.96 15.75 -31.74
CA ILE A 937 -11.23 16.23 -30.38
C ILE A 937 -11.72 17.71 -30.35
N GLY A 938 -11.63 18.43 -31.47
CA GLY A 938 -12.12 19.82 -31.62
C GLY A 938 -11.53 20.83 -30.63
N ALA A 939 -12.17 21.99 -30.47
CA ALA A 939 -11.79 23.03 -29.51
C ALA A 939 -12.45 22.80 -28.13
N VAL A 940 -12.39 21.57 -27.62
CA VAL A 940 -12.94 21.23 -26.30
C VAL A 940 -11.98 21.69 -25.20
N GLU A 941 -12.51 22.43 -24.24
CA GLU A 941 -11.82 22.88 -23.04
C GLU A 941 -11.76 21.73 -22.02
N PHE A 942 -10.56 21.16 -21.86
CA PHE A 942 -10.30 20.12 -20.87
C PHE A 942 -10.01 20.72 -19.48
N PRO A 943 -10.37 20.03 -18.38
CA PRO A 943 -10.07 20.50 -17.04
C PRO A 943 -8.57 20.58 -16.76
N ALA A 944 -8.12 21.66 -16.09
CA ALA A 944 -6.71 21.91 -15.84
C ALA A 944 -6.02 20.84 -14.94
N GLN A 945 -6.79 20.14 -14.10
CA GLN A 945 -6.28 19.12 -13.14
C GLN A 945 -6.20 17.71 -13.74
N LEU A 946 -6.45 17.57 -15.05
CA LEU A 946 -6.50 16.26 -15.71
C LEU A 946 -5.11 15.61 -15.72
N ARG A 947 -5.05 14.34 -15.29
CA ARG A 947 -3.84 13.51 -15.21
C ARG A 947 -3.80 12.39 -16.23
N TYR A 948 -4.97 11.84 -16.57
CA TYR A 948 -5.15 10.78 -17.55
C TYR A 948 -6.19 11.20 -18.58
N LEU A 949 -5.82 11.08 -19.85
CA LEU A 949 -6.74 11.23 -20.98
C LEU A 949 -6.65 10.00 -21.90
N GLY A 950 -7.71 9.21 -21.90
CA GLY A 950 -7.84 8.03 -22.77
C GLY A 950 -8.58 8.34 -24.06
N LEU A 951 -7.94 8.17 -25.21
CA LEU A 951 -8.48 8.38 -26.54
C LEU A 951 -8.18 7.20 -27.49
N THR A 952 -7.91 6.01 -26.94
CA THR A 952 -7.72 4.79 -27.74
C THR A 952 -8.90 4.51 -28.67
N HIS A 953 -8.65 4.04 -29.89
CA HIS A 953 -9.71 3.68 -30.85
C HIS A 953 -10.76 4.80 -31.12
N ALA A 954 -10.37 6.07 -30.99
CA ALA A 954 -11.27 7.22 -31.17
C ALA A 954 -11.47 7.65 -32.64
N ARG A 955 -10.85 6.92 -33.59
CA ARG A 955 -10.81 7.20 -35.04
C ARG A 955 -10.23 8.58 -35.40
N LEU A 956 -9.32 9.09 -34.56
CA LEU A 956 -8.68 10.39 -34.77
C LEU A 956 -7.75 10.34 -35.98
N LYS A 957 -7.84 11.32 -36.88
CA LYS A 957 -6.91 11.46 -38.02
C LYS A 957 -5.80 12.48 -37.78
N ARG A 958 -6.04 13.42 -36.86
CA ARG A 958 -5.13 14.49 -36.45
C ARG A 958 -5.46 14.95 -35.04
N ILE A 959 -4.52 15.64 -34.40
CA ILE A 959 -4.69 16.28 -33.08
C ILE A 959 -4.80 17.79 -33.33
N ASP A 960 -6.00 18.35 -33.21
CA ASP A 960 -6.33 19.74 -33.54
C ASP A 960 -6.99 20.50 -32.38
N ASN A 961 -6.59 20.21 -31.13
CA ASN A 961 -7.09 20.88 -29.93
C ASN A 961 -6.03 21.82 -29.32
N VAL A 962 -6.35 23.11 -29.32
CA VAL A 962 -5.49 24.19 -28.82
C VAL A 962 -5.25 24.10 -27.31
N TYR A 963 -6.17 23.51 -26.56
CA TYR A 963 -6.10 23.39 -25.10
C TYR A 963 -5.28 22.19 -24.62
N LEU A 964 -5.03 21.18 -25.45
CA LEU A 964 -4.31 19.97 -25.03
C LEU A 964 -2.88 20.30 -24.58
N ALA A 965 -2.18 21.15 -25.33
CA ALA A 965 -0.83 21.62 -25.00
C ALA A 965 -0.77 22.49 -23.72
N SER A 966 -1.92 22.98 -23.23
CA SER A 966 -1.99 23.82 -22.02
C SER A 966 -2.18 23.04 -20.72
N LEU A 967 -2.37 21.72 -20.79
CA LEU A 967 -2.62 20.85 -19.64
C LEU A 967 -1.33 20.54 -18.88
N LYS A 968 -1.06 21.27 -17.80
CA LYS A 968 0.19 21.17 -17.02
C LYS A 968 0.32 19.92 -16.13
N HIS A 969 -0.76 19.16 -15.94
CA HIS A 969 -0.81 18.02 -15.03
C HIS A 969 -1.11 16.69 -15.74
N LEU A 970 -1.17 16.68 -17.08
CA LEU A 970 -1.52 15.49 -17.84
C LEU A 970 -0.31 14.57 -17.91
N HIS A 971 -0.29 13.48 -17.15
CA HIS A 971 0.83 12.53 -17.09
C HIS A 971 0.70 11.40 -18.11
N HIS A 972 -0.52 10.95 -18.39
CA HIS A 972 -0.78 9.81 -19.26
C HIS A 972 -1.75 10.22 -20.38
N LEU A 973 -1.30 10.06 -21.62
CA LEU A 973 -2.09 10.29 -22.82
C LEU A 973 -2.09 9.01 -23.68
N ASP A 974 -3.27 8.40 -23.83
CA ASP A 974 -3.43 7.21 -24.66
C ASP A 974 -4.10 7.61 -25.98
N LEU A 975 -3.35 7.52 -27.07
CA LEU A 975 -3.78 7.77 -28.45
C LEU A 975 -3.67 6.51 -29.32
N SER A 976 -3.59 5.34 -28.71
CA SER A 976 -3.44 4.06 -29.40
C SER A 976 -4.61 3.76 -30.36
N PHE A 977 -4.33 2.97 -31.38
CA PHE A 977 -5.26 2.48 -32.39
C PHE A 977 -6.16 3.56 -33.03
N ASN A 978 -5.57 4.72 -33.31
CA ASN A 978 -6.19 5.78 -34.09
C ASN A 978 -5.73 5.77 -35.56
N GLY A 979 -6.11 6.78 -36.33
CA GLY A 979 -5.72 6.96 -37.73
C GLY A 979 -4.66 8.05 -37.92
N LEU A 980 -3.81 8.30 -36.91
CA LEU A 980 -2.82 9.37 -36.94
C LEU A 980 -1.69 9.03 -37.91
N LYS A 981 -1.42 9.93 -38.86
CA LYS A 981 -0.28 9.82 -39.79
C LYS A 981 0.92 10.62 -39.34
N THR A 982 0.69 11.84 -38.88
CA THR A 982 1.74 12.73 -38.37
C THR A 982 1.25 13.38 -37.08
N ILE A 983 2.19 13.78 -36.23
CA ILE A 983 1.93 14.50 -34.98
C ILE A 983 2.90 15.68 -34.97
N HIS A 984 2.39 16.88 -34.72
CA HIS A 984 3.22 18.06 -34.52
C HIS A 984 3.51 18.22 -33.02
N ALA A 985 4.74 18.61 -32.66
CA ALA A 985 5.12 18.85 -31.27
C ALA A 985 4.13 19.84 -30.61
N SER A 986 3.84 20.96 -31.28
CA SER A 986 2.89 21.99 -30.83
C SER A 986 1.48 21.51 -30.49
N ALA A 987 1.05 20.36 -31.02
CA ALA A 987 -0.26 19.78 -30.71
C ALA A 987 -0.31 19.06 -29.34
N VAL A 988 0.84 18.63 -28.83
CA VAL A 988 0.99 17.90 -27.55
C VAL A 988 1.81 18.66 -26.51
N GLY A 989 2.61 19.65 -26.92
CA GLY A 989 3.38 20.54 -26.02
C GLY A 989 4.42 21.39 -26.77
N THR A 990 4.87 22.50 -26.20
CA THR A 990 5.95 23.32 -26.79
C THR A 990 7.28 23.07 -26.07
N SER A 991 8.40 23.20 -26.78
CA SER A 991 9.76 23.05 -26.22
C SER A 991 10.09 24.05 -25.09
N SER A 992 9.31 25.12 -24.96
CA SER A 992 9.36 26.13 -23.90
C SER A 992 8.61 25.75 -22.61
N LEU A 993 7.80 24.70 -22.64
CA LEU A 993 7.03 24.16 -21.51
C LEU A 993 7.26 22.64 -21.50
N PRO A 994 8.35 22.15 -20.88
CA PRO A 994 8.66 20.73 -20.87
C PRO A 994 7.50 19.92 -20.28
N GLY A 995 7.12 18.87 -20.99
CA GLY A 995 5.80 18.24 -20.97
C GLY A 995 5.41 17.65 -19.62
N SER A 996 4.14 17.84 -19.25
CA SER A 996 3.53 17.10 -18.15
C SER A 996 3.40 15.60 -18.47
N ILE A 997 3.41 15.24 -19.75
CA ILE A 997 3.15 13.89 -20.26
C ILE A 997 4.39 13.03 -20.02
N VAL A 998 4.25 12.07 -19.11
CA VAL A 998 5.26 11.07 -18.78
C VAL A 998 5.12 9.83 -19.66
N TYR A 999 3.87 9.44 -19.94
CA TYR A 999 3.55 8.26 -20.74
C TYR A 999 2.65 8.62 -21.91
N LEU A 1000 3.07 8.21 -23.11
CA LEU A 1000 2.33 8.41 -24.35
C LEU A 1000 2.18 7.10 -25.11
N ASP A 1001 0.94 6.67 -25.33
CA ASP A 1001 0.64 5.50 -26.16
C ASP A 1001 0.26 5.90 -27.59
N LEU A 1002 0.97 5.35 -28.56
CA LEU A 1002 0.77 5.57 -30.00
C LEU A 1002 0.61 4.27 -30.79
N GLU A 1003 0.50 3.13 -30.11
CA GLU A 1003 0.42 1.82 -30.74
C GLU A 1003 -0.70 1.78 -31.80
N GLY A 1004 -0.49 1.05 -32.90
CA GLY A 1004 -1.54 0.82 -33.90
C GLY A 1004 -1.93 2.04 -34.76
N ASN A 1005 -1.19 3.15 -34.73
CA ASN A 1005 -1.38 4.29 -35.64
C ASN A 1005 -0.58 4.15 -36.94
N PRO A 1006 -1.12 4.55 -38.11
CA PRO A 1006 -0.42 4.49 -39.40
C PRO A 1006 0.59 5.65 -39.59
N LEU A 1007 1.60 5.72 -38.72
CA LEU A 1007 2.57 6.82 -38.68
C LEU A 1007 3.43 6.91 -39.96
N ASP A 1008 3.58 8.13 -40.48
CA ASP A 1008 4.47 8.50 -41.57
C ASP A 1008 5.81 9.00 -41.03
N CYS A 1009 6.80 8.11 -40.99
CA CYS A 1009 8.14 8.35 -40.49
C CYS A 1009 9.03 8.96 -41.60
N SER A 1010 8.57 10.06 -42.19
CA SER A 1010 9.38 10.94 -43.03
C SER A 1010 9.95 12.08 -42.17
N CYS A 1011 10.85 12.92 -42.71
CA CYS A 1011 11.42 14.07 -41.99
C CYS A 1011 10.38 15.05 -41.41
N LYS A 1012 9.11 14.94 -41.80
CA LYS A 1012 7.98 15.69 -41.21
C LYS A 1012 7.72 15.36 -39.73
N LEU A 1013 8.13 14.18 -39.26
CA LEU A 1013 7.94 13.74 -37.87
C LEU A 1013 9.13 14.10 -36.96
N LEU A 1014 10.22 14.66 -37.53
CA LEU A 1014 11.45 15.00 -36.82
C LEU A 1014 11.19 15.86 -35.59
N GLU A 1015 10.44 16.95 -35.75
CA GLU A 1015 10.12 17.89 -34.67
C GLU A 1015 9.44 17.21 -33.47
N PHE A 1016 8.58 16.22 -33.74
CA PHE A 1016 7.89 15.46 -32.70
C PHE A 1016 8.80 14.45 -32.01
N VAL A 1017 9.71 13.79 -32.74
CA VAL A 1017 10.69 12.87 -32.15
C VAL A 1017 11.72 13.60 -31.30
N ASP A 1018 12.17 14.77 -31.74
CA ASP A 1018 13.03 15.65 -30.94
C ASP A 1018 12.32 16.04 -29.64
N TRP A 1019 11.04 16.41 -29.73
CA TRP A 1019 10.23 16.72 -28.54
C TRP A 1019 10.12 15.51 -27.59
N LEU A 1020 9.90 14.29 -28.07
CA LEU A 1020 9.85 13.08 -27.25
C LEU A 1020 11.18 12.82 -26.50
N THR A 1021 12.30 13.07 -27.20
CA THR A 1021 13.65 12.84 -26.67
C THR A 1021 14.00 13.87 -25.60
N VAL A 1022 13.74 15.16 -25.88
CA VAL A 1022 14.00 16.27 -24.95
C VAL A 1022 13.17 16.14 -23.67
N ASN A 1023 11.92 15.67 -23.77
CA ASN A 1023 11.01 15.55 -22.63
C ASN A 1023 11.04 14.18 -21.95
N ALA A 1024 11.93 13.27 -22.36
CA ALA A 1024 12.07 11.92 -21.80
C ALA A 1024 10.75 11.12 -21.72
N VAL A 1025 9.82 11.33 -22.66
CA VAL A 1025 8.47 10.73 -22.64
C VAL A 1025 8.53 9.23 -22.92
N THR A 1026 8.06 8.39 -22.00
CA THR A 1026 8.00 6.95 -22.20
C THR A 1026 6.94 6.60 -23.24
N LEU A 1027 7.34 5.83 -24.26
CA LEU A 1027 6.44 5.26 -25.26
C LEU A 1027 6.17 3.79 -24.95
N SER A 1028 4.98 3.29 -25.30
CA SER A 1028 4.69 1.86 -25.33
C SER A 1028 5.70 1.13 -26.24
N THR A 1029 6.53 0.27 -25.65
CA THR A 1029 7.81 -0.22 -26.20
C THR A 1029 7.67 -1.33 -27.24
N SER A 1030 6.47 -1.86 -27.48
CA SER A 1030 6.24 -3.00 -28.38
C SER A 1030 5.38 -2.68 -29.61
N GLY A 1031 4.67 -1.55 -29.65
CA GLY A 1031 3.61 -1.30 -30.65
C GLY A 1031 3.74 -0.05 -31.54
N THR A 1032 4.67 0.87 -31.25
CA THR A 1032 4.79 2.14 -32.01
C THR A 1032 5.75 2.00 -33.19
N ILE A 1033 5.21 1.58 -34.34
CA ILE A 1033 5.95 1.27 -35.57
C ILE A 1033 5.57 2.17 -36.74
N CYS A 1034 6.50 2.36 -37.67
CA CYS A 1034 6.27 3.14 -38.88
C CYS A 1034 5.40 2.38 -39.89
N TYR A 1035 4.49 3.11 -40.54
CA TYR A 1035 3.65 2.59 -41.62
C TYR A 1035 4.12 3.06 -43.01
N THR A 1036 4.56 4.31 -43.12
CA THR A 1036 5.24 4.86 -44.29
C THR A 1036 6.57 5.51 -43.90
N PRO A 1037 7.56 5.60 -44.82
CA PRO A 1037 7.58 5.02 -46.17
C PRO A 1037 7.66 3.47 -46.15
N LYS A 1038 7.32 2.81 -47.27
CA LYS A 1038 7.29 1.32 -47.37
C LYS A 1038 8.61 0.66 -46.92
N SER A 1039 9.74 1.36 -47.06
CA SER A 1039 11.06 0.90 -46.66
C SER A 1039 11.26 0.74 -45.15
N LEU A 1040 10.50 1.46 -44.32
CA LEU A 1040 10.58 1.43 -42.84
C LEU A 1040 9.39 0.72 -42.19
N ARG A 1041 8.50 0.17 -43.02
CA ARG A 1041 7.22 -0.38 -42.58
C ARG A 1041 7.42 -1.64 -41.74
N TYR A 1042 6.94 -1.64 -40.49
CA TYR A 1042 6.97 -2.77 -39.54
C TYR A 1042 8.35 -3.25 -39.06
N LEU A 1043 9.43 -2.49 -39.28
CA LEU A 1043 10.78 -2.99 -39.01
C LEU A 1043 11.26 -2.75 -37.58
N HIS A 1044 11.04 -1.56 -36.99
CA HIS A 1044 11.58 -1.20 -35.66
C HIS A 1044 10.73 -0.14 -34.92
N PRO A 1045 10.86 -0.02 -33.58
CA PRO A 1045 10.28 1.06 -32.78
C PRO A 1045 10.76 2.44 -33.25
N LEU A 1046 9.89 3.44 -33.13
CA LEU A 1046 10.15 4.83 -33.58
C LEU A 1046 11.48 5.44 -33.07
N ARG A 1047 11.93 5.06 -31.87
CA ARG A 1047 13.16 5.57 -31.25
C ARG A 1047 14.46 5.03 -31.84
N ASP A 1048 14.39 3.93 -32.58
CA ASP A 1048 15.58 3.25 -33.13
C ASP A 1048 15.97 3.77 -34.54
N LEU A 1049 15.23 4.77 -35.05
CA LEU A 1049 15.46 5.37 -36.36
C LEU A 1049 16.49 6.51 -36.32
N CYS A 1050 17.35 6.58 -37.34
CA CYS A 1050 18.40 7.58 -37.45
C CYS A 1050 17.87 8.85 -38.14
N TRP A 1051 17.50 9.86 -37.36
CA TRP A 1051 16.88 11.10 -37.86
C TRP A 1051 17.88 12.14 -38.41
N SER A 1052 19.18 11.90 -38.27
CA SER A 1052 20.28 12.82 -38.65
C SER A 1052 20.42 13.10 -40.15
N SER A 1053 19.75 12.32 -41.00
CA SER A 1053 19.76 12.55 -42.47
C SER A 1053 18.78 13.64 -42.93
N CYS A 1054 17.91 14.14 -42.04
CA CYS A 1054 17.02 15.25 -42.32
C CYS A 1054 17.78 16.59 -42.21
N GLN A 1055 18.39 17.07 -43.30
CA GLN A 1055 19.08 18.37 -43.31
C GLN A 1055 18.07 19.54 -43.33
N THR A 1056 18.33 20.55 -42.51
CA THR A 1056 17.62 21.84 -42.49
C THR A 1056 18.25 22.79 -43.52
N ASP A 1057 17.51 23.13 -44.57
CA ASP A 1057 17.89 24.22 -45.48
C ASP A 1057 17.78 25.57 -44.75
N ASN A 1058 18.91 26.08 -44.24
CA ASN A 1058 19.08 27.50 -43.95
C ASN A 1058 19.94 28.11 -45.07
N GLY A 1059 19.30 28.96 -45.87
CA GLY A 1059 19.84 29.44 -47.13
C GLY A 1059 21.18 30.18 -47.02
N THR A 1060 22.08 29.84 -47.94
CA THR A 1060 22.94 30.81 -48.63
C THR A 1060 23.09 30.36 -50.08
N SER A 1061 22.74 31.25 -51.00
CA SER A 1061 22.96 31.12 -52.43
C SER A 1061 24.45 31.18 -52.74
N SER A 1062 25.02 30.13 -53.35
CA SER A 1062 26.06 30.30 -54.36
C SER A 1062 26.08 29.12 -55.32
N THR A 1063 26.38 29.46 -56.56
CA THR A 1063 26.19 28.75 -57.83
C THR A 1063 27.01 27.46 -57.98
N GLY A 1064 26.40 26.43 -58.57
CA GLY A 1064 27.10 25.27 -59.13
C GLY A 1064 26.14 24.11 -59.38
N GLY A 1065 25.67 23.96 -60.62
CA GLY A 1065 24.84 22.83 -61.03
C GLY A 1065 25.64 21.53 -61.08
N ASP A 1066 25.12 20.48 -60.44
CA ASP A 1066 24.79 19.19 -61.05
C ASP A 1066 24.42 18.15 -59.98
N ASN A 1067 23.35 17.39 -60.26
CA ASN A 1067 22.95 16.13 -59.62
C ASN A 1067 22.55 16.11 -58.13
N PHE A 1068 21.28 16.41 -57.82
CA PHE A 1068 20.59 15.89 -56.63
C PHE A 1068 19.42 14.98 -57.01
N ARG A 1069 19.73 13.70 -57.25
CA ARG A 1069 18.74 12.60 -57.20
C ARG A 1069 18.65 12.07 -55.77
N ASN A 1070 17.43 12.00 -55.22
CA ASN A 1070 16.99 11.20 -54.07
C ASN A 1070 17.90 11.16 -52.82
N ARG A 1071 17.61 12.01 -51.83
CA ARG A 1071 18.04 11.83 -50.42
C ARG A 1071 16.85 11.98 -49.45
N ASP A 1072 15.82 11.16 -49.63
CA ASP A 1072 14.70 11.02 -48.68
C ASP A 1072 14.71 9.67 -47.93
N SER A 1073 15.84 8.94 -47.97
CA SER A 1073 15.97 7.64 -47.31
C SER A 1073 16.67 7.77 -45.97
N LEU A 1074 15.90 7.82 -44.88
CA LEU A 1074 16.38 7.54 -43.52
C LEU A 1074 17.06 6.16 -43.51
N HIS A 1075 18.28 6.07 -42.97
CA HIS A 1075 19.05 4.84 -42.82
C HIS A 1075 19.12 4.40 -41.35
N PHE A 1076 19.42 3.12 -41.09
CA PHE A 1076 19.63 2.59 -39.74
C PHE A 1076 20.91 3.16 -39.11
N CYS A 1077 20.85 3.60 -37.85
CA CYS A 1077 22.07 3.93 -37.11
C CYS A 1077 22.86 2.62 -36.86
N LYS A 1078 24.13 2.56 -37.30
CA LYS A 1078 25.04 1.49 -36.87
C LYS A 1078 25.31 1.62 -35.37
N PRO A 1079 25.38 0.51 -34.60
CA PRO A 1079 25.78 0.57 -33.20
C PRO A 1079 27.24 1.02 -33.10
N ILE A 1080 27.52 1.98 -32.21
CA ILE A 1080 28.88 2.36 -31.79
C ILE A 1080 29.26 1.54 -30.57
#